data_AF-A0A534VHD4-F1
#
_entry.id   AF-A0A534VHD4-F1
#
_cell.length_a   1.000
_cell.length_b   1.000
_cell.length_c   1.000
_cell.angle_alpha   90.00
_cell.angle_beta   90.00
_cell.angle_gamma   90.00
#
_symmetry.space_group_name_H-M   'P 1'
#
loop_
_entity.id
_entity.type
_entity.pdbx_description
1 polymer ?
#
loop_
_entity_poly.entity_id
_entity_poly.type
_entity_poly.pdbx_seq_one_letter_code
_entity_poly.pdbx_strand_id
1 'polypeptide(L)'
;MQVLNGQFLFSPSDLANFVACEHLTQLEIAVARGEITRPNFGNAYVDLIVRKGLEHERDFLDSIRAAGHMVKEIGLGQDRDFAAAAEATAAAMRDGSEYIYQAVFASDGWHGIADFLERIDRPSALDGWSYQVLDTKLARHPRPEHALQLCFYSRALGQIQKFEPEVAYVVLGTRNRFPIRLANVSAYFRRLQRRFRDTITIRGQTAPYPCEHCPLCGFLSTCEARWESEDHLVRVAGIRRDQVSRLTAAGISTLTVLAEARPNTRIPKIPASTFDGLHDQAVLQLETEHCDKIAWHKLPVEEGRGFAFLRQRSKGDIILDLEGHPFFEPARGLTFLFGVVTVDGDAPRYEALWAHDRDGECRAFEAFIDLVHGRLADYPDLHVYHFGAYEESAIKRLMGEYATRESEVDDLLRRKIFVNLYTVFRQALRAGVPSYSLKKLEPLFEFTRAASVRSGMEAILDYEQWLQTKDSKFLEQIAAYNEEDCQATYGLLKWLHSLRPAELTWPQPLTVRTVSEDAAEAGNARQLLRDQLLESAEAGSARWLAAELLEYHRREARPAWWWYFEQLGMSPEELVDDSESIGCLEPDPLVPPEGRKKSLVHTLRFPAQDHKLGPGRVYDPATGENAGEILEINDATGMLKLLRGPKLTAVPLPRSLISGGPFDDSQQRNAVFRFAESIQRGEARYPALEAILKRDCPRVQGIAAGERIQTTDLAEMKALSLRLDESYLFVQGPPGTGKTWTDARLIAHLLANGKRVGVTAQSHKAIHNLLRELEDVAREDDVRFRGLKKSTKENPESEYESDFFKSESNNSRFFEMSRQAQVVAGTAWLFARSELDRQLDYLVIDEAGQVSLADALAVGTSTHNLILLGDPLQLAQVSQGVHPPGCGASVLEHLLGEAPTITEDRGIFLERSYRMHPDVCAFISEIVYAGRLRSDTLAVQRTTSFGTGIRFVPVEHEGNRSASDEEVAQIAAIITNMLEGSFTAEDGSTRPLCEKDFMVVAPYNAQVRRLRATLRKGVGVGTVDKFQGQQAPIVFFSMATSSGEDAPHNLAFLFSRNRLNVAISRAQCLAFLVCSPRLLEARCDSIEEMELVNALCRLAEYAESSPGLGS
;
A
#
# COMPACT_ATOMS: atom_id res chain seq x y z
N MET A 1 31.37 -13.53 -5.43
CA MET A 1 31.56 -15.00 -5.39
C MET A 1 33.02 -15.37 -5.64
N GLN A 2 33.57 -16.34 -4.91
CA GLN A 2 34.95 -16.83 -5.08
C GLN A 2 34.99 -18.36 -5.08
N VAL A 3 36.01 -18.96 -5.69
CA VAL A 3 36.28 -20.40 -5.57
C VAL A 3 37.57 -20.60 -4.79
N LEU A 4 37.49 -21.29 -3.65
CA LEU A 4 38.64 -21.65 -2.82
C LEU A 4 38.64 -23.17 -2.63
N ASN A 5 39.76 -23.83 -2.92
CA ASN A 5 39.91 -25.29 -2.80
C ASN A 5 38.81 -26.11 -3.53
N GLY A 6 38.30 -25.59 -4.66
CA GLY A 6 37.24 -26.24 -5.44
C GLY A 6 35.82 -26.08 -4.87
N GLN A 7 35.63 -25.29 -3.81
CA GLN A 7 34.32 -24.94 -3.26
C GLN A 7 34.02 -23.45 -3.47
N PHE A 8 32.75 -23.14 -3.70
CA PHE A 8 32.30 -21.75 -3.76
C PHE A 8 32.22 -21.15 -2.34
N LEU A 9 32.74 -19.94 -2.21
CA LEU A 9 32.54 -19.06 -1.06
C LEU A 9 31.55 -17.96 -1.44
N PHE A 10 30.48 -17.86 -0.65
CA PHE A 10 29.39 -16.92 -0.85
C PHE A 10 29.38 -15.83 0.23
N SER A 11 28.97 -14.65 -0.18
CA SER A 11 28.71 -13.51 0.70
C SER A 11 27.22 -13.14 0.70
N PRO A 12 26.73 -12.43 1.73
CA PRO A 12 25.39 -11.85 1.71
C PRO A 12 25.11 -10.99 0.46
N SER A 13 26.12 -10.31 -0.07
CA SER A 13 26.00 -9.53 -1.30
C SER A 13 25.76 -10.39 -2.54
N ASP A 14 26.26 -11.63 -2.57
CA ASP A 14 25.94 -12.57 -3.67
C ASP A 14 24.45 -12.95 -3.66
N LEU A 15 23.85 -13.09 -2.47
CA LEU A 15 22.41 -13.34 -2.33
C LEU A 15 21.58 -12.12 -2.73
N ALA A 16 22.02 -10.91 -2.35
CA ALA A 16 21.37 -9.66 -2.79
C ALA A 16 21.43 -9.50 -4.33
N ASN A 17 22.58 -9.80 -4.94
CA ASN A 17 22.73 -9.81 -6.39
C ASN A 17 21.82 -10.83 -7.08
N PHE A 18 21.62 -12.00 -6.46
CA PHE A 18 20.69 -13.02 -6.97
C PHE A 18 19.24 -12.55 -7.00
N VAL A 19 18.78 -11.89 -5.94
CA VAL A 19 17.44 -11.28 -5.88
C VAL A 19 17.29 -10.18 -6.92
N ALA A 20 18.32 -9.35 -7.07
CA ALA A 20 18.31 -8.25 -8.03
C ALA A 20 18.30 -8.76 -9.48
N CYS A 21 19.12 -9.77 -9.80
CA CYS A 21 19.25 -10.35 -11.12
C CYS A 21 19.85 -11.77 -11.06
N GLU A 22 19.06 -12.80 -11.34
CA GLU A 22 19.57 -14.18 -11.43
C GLU A 22 20.61 -14.35 -12.53
N HIS A 23 20.48 -13.59 -13.63
CA HIS A 23 21.45 -13.62 -14.73
C HIS A 23 22.82 -13.10 -14.28
N LEU A 24 22.87 -12.05 -13.45
CA LEU A 24 24.11 -11.57 -12.84
C LEU A 24 24.78 -12.67 -12.02
N THR A 25 24.01 -13.46 -11.27
CA THR A 25 24.57 -14.59 -10.51
C THR A 25 25.24 -15.62 -11.42
N GLN A 26 24.65 -15.93 -12.58
CA GLN A 26 25.27 -16.86 -13.54
C GLN A 26 26.53 -16.28 -14.18
N LEU A 27 26.57 -14.97 -14.46
CA LEU A 27 27.78 -14.29 -14.94
C LEU A 27 28.88 -14.30 -13.87
N GLU A 28 28.53 -14.08 -12.60
CA GLU A 28 29.46 -14.16 -11.48
C GLU A 28 30.00 -15.58 -11.26
N ILE A 29 29.16 -16.61 -11.43
CA ILE A 29 29.60 -18.02 -11.43
C ILE A 29 30.59 -18.27 -12.57
N ALA A 30 30.31 -17.76 -13.77
CA ALA A 30 31.19 -17.91 -14.92
C ALA A 30 32.54 -17.20 -14.71
N VAL A 31 32.55 -16.00 -14.10
CA VAL A 31 33.79 -15.32 -13.69
C VAL A 31 34.54 -16.14 -12.64
N ALA A 32 33.86 -16.61 -11.60
CA ALA A 32 34.49 -17.37 -10.51
C ALA A 32 35.12 -18.69 -10.98
N ARG A 33 34.60 -19.28 -12.06
CA ARG A 33 35.15 -20.46 -12.74
C ARG A 33 36.23 -20.15 -13.78
N GLY A 34 36.47 -18.88 -14.09
CA GLY A 34 37.39 -18.46 -15.16
C GLY A 34 36.85 -18.67 -16.58
N GLU A 35 35.53 -18.85 -16.75
CA GLU A 35 34.87 -19.02 -18.06
C GLU A 35 34.78 -17.67 -18.81
N ILE A 36 34.60 -16.55 -18.08
CA ILE A 36 34.58 -15.20 -18.63
C ILE A 36 35.43 -14.25 -17.76
N THR A 37 35.85 -13.12 -18.32
CA THR A 37 36.56 -12.06 -17.57
C THR A 37 35.55 -11.02 -17.10
N ARG A 38 35.69 -10.56 -15.85
CA ARG A 38 34.88 -9.46 -15.34
C ARG A 38 35.16 -8.16 -16.13
N PRO A 39 34.14 -7.47 -16.67
CA PRO A 39 34.34 -6.20 -17.37
C PRO A 39 34.96 -5.15 -16.43
N ASN A 40 35.82 -4.28 -16.98
CA ASN A 40 36.34 -3.15 -16.22
C ASN A 40 35.23 -2.09 -16.09
N PHE A 41 34.74 -1.89 -14.86
CA PHE A 41 33.64 -0.97 -14.57
C PHE A 41 34.13 0.10 -13.60
N GLY A 42 34.56 1.24 -14.15
CA GLY A 42 34.76 2.46 -13.39
C GLY A 42 33.48 3.28 -13.42
N ASN A 43 32.85 3.49 -12.27
CA ASN A 43 31.63 4.28 -12.16
C ASN A 43 31.76 5.23 -10.97
N ALA A 44 32.07 6.49 -11.26
CA ALA A 44 32.27 7.54 -10.25
C ALA A 44 31.05 7.73 -9.33
N TYR A 45 29.85 7.45 -9.81
CA TYR A 45 28.63 7.47 -9.00
C TYR A 45 28.57 6.30 -8.01
N VAL A 46 28.99 5.10 -8.43
CA VAL A 46 29.13 3.94 -7.52
C VAL A 46 30.23 4.21 -6.48
N ASP A 47 31.36 4.76 -6.91
CA ASP A 47 32.47 5.11 -6.00
C ASP A 47 32.04 6.16 -4.96
N LEU A 48 31.22 7.15 -5.35
CA LEU A 48 30.62 8.12 -4.44
C LEU A 48 29.75 7.44 -3.38
N ILE A 49 28.88 6.50 -3.79
CA ILE A 49 27.99 5.76 -2.86
C ILE A 49 28.83 4.96 -1.85
N VAL A 50 29.86 4.25 -2.31
CA VAL A 50 30.76 3.48 -1.43
C VAL A 50 31.47 4.39 -0.44
N ARG A 51 32.05 5.50 -0.90
CA ARG A 51 32.76 6.46 -0.04
C ARG A 51 31.85 7.03 1.05
N LYS A 52 30.67 7.55 0.68
CA LYS A 52 29.68 8.07 1.63
C LYS A 52 29.27 6.99 2.65
N GLY A 53 29.20 5.72 2.22
CA GLY A 53 28.88 4.59 3.08
C GLY A 53 29.90 4.38 4.19
N LEU A 54 31.18 4.37 3.82
CA LEU A 54 32.30 4.26 4.76
C LEU A 54 32.39 5.47 5.69
N GLU A 55 32.11 6.68 5.20
CA GLU A 55 32.02 7.89 6.02
C GLU A 55 30.94 7.76 7.10
N HIS A 56 29.74 7.30 6.72
CA HIS A 56 28.62 7.09 7.67
C HIS A 56 28.91 6.00 8.71
N GLU A 57 29.50 4.88 8.29
CA GLU A 57 29.94 3.81 9.20
C GLU A 57 30.95 4.34 10.22
N ARG A 58 31.91 5.16 9.75
CA ARG A 58 32.94 5.75 10.59
C ARG A 58 32.39 6.76 11.58
N ASP A 59 31.50 7.64 11.14
CA ASP A 59 30.79 8.59 12.00
C ASP A 59 30.05 7.86 13.13
N PHE A 60 29.41 6.73 12.83
CA PHE A 60 28.72 5.93 13.84
C PHE A 60 29.71 5.29 14.83
N LEU A 61 30.83 4.73 14.37
CA LEU A 61 31.89 4.22 15.25
C LEU A 61 32.43 5.31 16.19
N ASP A 62 32.72 6.49 15.65
CA ASP A 62 33.25 7.60 16.44
C ASP A 62 32.21 8.11 17.45
N SER A 63 30.90 8.04 17.13
CA SER A 63 29.84 8.35 18.09
C SER A 63 29.76 7.37 19.27
N ILE A 64 29.95 6.06 19.04
CA ILE A 64 30.01 5.03 20.10
C ILE A 64 31.20 5.29 21.02
N ARG A 65 32.38 5.58 20.44
CA ARG A 65 33.60 5.90 21.21
C ARG A 65 33.43 7.19 22.03
N ALA A 66 32.81 8.22 21.45
CA ALA A 66 32.55 9.48 22.13
C ALA A 66 31.57 9.33 23.32
N ALA A 67 30.64 8.36 23.24
CA ALA A 67 29.75 8.00 24.34
C ALA A 67 30.45 7.21 25.48
N GLY A 68 31.74 6.87 25.33
CA GLY A 68 32.54 6.19 26.34
C GLY A 68 32.47 4.66 26.31
N HIS A 69 31.84 4.08 25.29
CA HIS A 69 31.75 2.62 25.14
C HIS A 69 33.06 2.00 24.67
N MET A 70 33.35 0.79 25.15
CA MET A 70 34.50 0.02 24.70
C MET A 70 34.20 -0.72 23.38
N VAL A 71 35.02 -0.48 22.36
CA VAL A 71 34.87 -1.11 21.04
C VAL A 71 36.08 -1.99 20.74
N LYS A 72 35.84 -3.27 20.43
CA LYS A 72 36.84 -4.22 19.95
C LYS A 72 36.81 -4.29 18.42
N GLU A 73 37.89 -3.91 17.76
CA GLU A 73 38.00 -3.94 16.30
C GLU A 73 38.62 -5.27 15.83
N ILE A 74 38.00 -5.90 14.82
CA ILE A 74 38.46 -7.14 14.19
C ILE A 74 39.06 -6.82 12.81
N GLY A 75 40.32 -7.21 12.59
CA GLY A 75 41.01 -7.00 11.32
C GLY A 75 41.07 -8.27 10.47
N LEU A 76 40.71 -8.17 9.19
CA LEU A 76 40.79 -9.29 8.23
C LEU A 76 42.22 -9.60 7.74
N GLY A 77 43.18 -8.70 8.01
CA GLY A 77 44.57 -8.80 7.53
C GLY A 77 44.71 -8.67 6.00
N GLN A 78 45.95 -8.65 5.50
CA GLN A 78 46.24 -8.57 4.06
C GLN A 78 45.87 -9.85 3.30
N ASP A 79 45.99 -11.00 3.96
CA ASP A 79 45.69 -12.32 3.38
C ASP A 79 44.18 -12.66 3.37
N ARG A 80 43.34 -11.80 3.97
CA ARG A 80 41.88 -11.96 4.08
C ARG A 80 41.46 -13.33 4.65
N ASP A 81 42.11 -13.75 5.74
CA ASP A 81 41.80 -15.00 6.43
C ASP A 81 40.50 -14.88 7.25
N PHE A 82 39.38 -15.20 6.59
CA PHE A 82 38.05 -15.18 7.20
C PHE A 82 37.89 -16.15 8.37
N ALA A 83 38.61 -17.27 8.39
CA ALA A 83 38.47 -18.26 9.47
C ALA A 83 39.14 -17.74 10.76
N ALA A 84 40.35 -17.20 10.65
CA ALA A 84 41.04 -16.60 11.79
C ALA A 84 40.28 -15.39 12.36
N ALA A 85 39.76 -14.52 11.49
CA ALA A 85 38.99 -13.35 11.91
C ALA A 85 37.63 -13.74 12.54
N ALA A 86 37.00 -14.82 12.08
CA ALA A 86 35.77 -15.34 12.71
C ALA A 86 36.02 -15.88 14.12
N GLU A 87 37.13 -16.59 14.35
CA GLU A 87 37.48 -17.01 15.72
C GLU A 87 37.83 -15.82 16.62
N ALA A 88 38.49 -14.79 16.08
CA ALA A 88 38.74 -13.55 16.81
C ALA A 88 37.44 -12.84 17.22
N THR A 89 36.42 -12.87 16.36
CA THR A 89 35.07 -12.36 16.66
C THR A 89 34.43 -13.18 17.79
N ALA A 90 34.47 -14.52 17.70
CA ALA A 90 33.93 -15.38 18.74
C ALA A 90 34.65 -15.22 20.09
N ALA A 91 35.98 -15.01 20.08
CA ALA A 91 36.75 -14.72 21.29
C ALA A 91 36.33 -13.38 21.92
N ALA A 92 36.21 -12.31 21.12
CA ALA A 92 35.75 -11.01 21.60
C ALA A 92 34.33 -11.06 22.21
N MET A 93 33.45 -11.93 21.68
CA MET A 93 32.13 -12.17 22.24
C MET A 93 32.20 -12.86 23.61
N ARG A 94 33.05 -13.89 23.76
CA ARG A 94 33.28 -14.60 25.03
C ARG A 94 33.92 -13.70 26.09
N ASP A 95 34.76 -12.75 25.68
CA ASP A 95 35.37 -11.75 26.56
C ASP A 95 34.39 -10.67 27.04
N GLY A 96 33.17 -10.62 26.47
CA GLY A 96 32.12 -9.70 26.90
C GLY A 96 32.33 -8.24 26.48
N SER A 97 33.01 -8.00 25.36
CA SER A 97 33.19 -6.65 24.78
C SER A 97 31.84 -5.95 24.56
N GLU A 98 31.71 -4.67 24.92
CA GLU A 98 30.42 -3.96 24.76
C GLU A 98 30.01 -3.83 23.29
N TYR A 99 30.97 -3.43 22.44
CA TYR A 99 30.81 -3.41 20.98
C TYR A 99 31.97 -4.15 20.30
N ILE A 100 31.65 -4.84 19.21
CA ILE A 100 32.64 -5.47 18.32
C ILE A 100 32.46 -4.85 16.94
N TYR A 101 33.47 -4.15 16.43
CA TYR A 101 33.47 -3.49 15.12
C TYR A 101 34.15 -4.38 14.06
N GLN A 102 33.56 -4.45 12.87
CA GLN A 102 33.98 -5.29 11.75
C GLN A 102 33.96 -6.79 12.08
N ALA A 103 32.89 -7.24 12.75
CA ALA A 103 32.72 -8.62 13.18
C ALA A 103 32.60 -9.59 12.00
N VAL A 104 33.46 -10.61 11.97
CA VAL A 104 33.58 -11.54 10.83
C VAL A 104 32.88 -12.85 11.16
N PHE A 105 32.10 -13.35 10.20
CA PHE A 105 31.45 -14.66 10.28
C PHE A 105 31.90 -15.52 9.10
N ALA A 106 32.18 -16.79 9.36
CA ALA A 106 32.48 -17.79 8.36
C ALA A 106 31.90 -19.16 8.78
N SER A 107 30.94 -19.68 8.00
CA SER A 107 30.36 -21.02 8.21
C SER A 107 29.75 -21.56 6.93
N ASP A 108 29.82 -22.88 6.72
CA ASP A 108 29.09 -23.63 5.67
C ASP A 108 29.26 -23.08 4.23
N GLY A 109 30.46 -22.62 3.87
CA GLY A 109 30.75 -22.03 2.56
C GLY A 109 30.25 -20.59 2.40
N TRP A 110 29.82 -19.95 3.49
CA TRP A 110 29.45 -18.54 3.54
C TRP A 110 30.41 -17.75 4.41
N HIS A 111 30.61 -16.48 4.06
CA HIS A 111 31.36 -15.53 4.85
C HIS A 111 30.72 -14.14 4.79
N GLY A 112 30.93 -13.33 5.82
CA GLY A 112 30.44 -11.96 5.82
C GLY A 112 31.01 -11.15 6.97
N ILE A 113 30.87 -9.83 6.88
CA ILE A 113 31.41 -8.87 7.84
C ILE A 113 30.27 -7.97 8.26
N ALA A 114 29.83 -8.10 9.51
CA ALA A 114 28.89 -7.19 10.10
C ALA A 114 29.63 -5.95 10.61
N ASP A 115 29.06 -4.76 10.39
CA ASP A 115 29.70 -3.53 10.84
C ASP A 115 29.88 -3.54 12.36
N PHE A 116 28.84 -3.89 13.12
CA PHE A 116 28.90 -3.92 14.59
C PHE A 116 28.11 -5.08 15.22
N LEU A 117 28.61 -5.58 16.35
CA LEU A 117 27.83 -6.35 17.34
C LEU A 117 27.72 -5.53 18.63
N GLU A 118 26.54 -5.53 19.24
CA GLU A 118 26.26 -4.86 20.52
C GLU A 118 25.87 -5.90 21.57
N ARG A 119 26.47 -5.82 22.75
CA ARG A 119 26.16 -6.68 23.89
C ARG A 119 24.84 -6.27 24.55
N ILE A 120 24.02 -7.25 24.92
CA ILE A 120 22.78 -7.07 25.67
C ILE A 120 22.75 -7.96 26.92
N ASP A 121 22.10 -7.48 27.98
CA ASP A 121 21.99 -8.16 29.28
C ASP A 121 20.92 -9.27 29.25
N ARG A 122 21.11 -10.22 28.35
CA ARG A 122 20.27 -11.42 28.21
C ARG A 122 21.17 -12.66 28.25
N PRO A 123 20.99 -13.56 29.23
CA PRO A 123 21.81 -14.77 29.36
C PRO A 123 21.82 -15.64 28.10
N SER A 124 22.98 -16.22 27.79
CA SER A 124 23.17 -17.13 26.65
C SER A 124 24.24 -18.18 26.94
N ALA A 125 24.68 -18.93 25.92
CA ALA A 125 25.80 -19.85 26.05
C ALA A 125 27.16 -19.15 26.25
N LEU A 126 27.22 -17.82 26.17
CA LEU A 126 28.43 -17.03 26.41
C LEU A 126 28.65 -16.77 27.90
N ASP A 127 27.66 -16.18 28.58
CA ASP A 127 27.55 -15.95 30.04
C ASP A 127 26.18 -15.27 30.33
N GLY A 128 26.10 -14.33 31.28
CA GLY A 128 24.95 -13.47 31.57
C GLY A 128 24.55 -12.46 30.47
N TRP A 129 25.21 -12.49 29.30
CA TRP A 129 24.94 -11.61 28.17
C TRP A 129 24.81 -12.38 26.84
N SER A 130 24.31 -11.69 25.82
CA SER A 130 24.26 -12.10 24.42
C SER A 130 24.56 -10.90 23.53
N TYR A 131 24.62 -11.11 22.22
CA TYR A 131 24.84 -10.04 21.25
C TYR A 131 23.67 -9.92 20.27
N GLN A 132 23.54 -8.74 19.69
CA GLN A 132 22.69 -8.42 18.54
C GLN A 132 23.50 -7.68 17.46
N VAL A 133 23.02 -7.71 16.23
CA VAL A 133 23.74 -7.16 15.06
C VAL A 133 23.26 -5.73 14.76
N LEU A 134 24.20 -4.83 14.47
CA LEU A 134 23.93 -3.49 13.94
C LEU A 134 24.72 -3.31 12.64
N ASP A 135 24.02 -2.92 11.58
CA ASP A 135 24.61 -2.72 10.26
C ASP A 135 24.31 -1.31 9.76
N THR A 136 25.34 -0.55 9.38
CA THR A 136 25.21 0.85 9.00
C THR A 136 24.94 0.98 7.50
N LYS A 137 24.00 1.85 7.13
CA LYS A 137 23.60 2.06 5.74
C LYS A 137 23.26 3.53 5.50
N LEU A 138 23.75 4.09 4.39
CA LEU A 138 23.38 5.43 3.93
C LEU A 138 21.89 5.61 3.64
N ALA A 139 21.19 4.51 3.40
CA ALA A 139 19.79 4.54 3.05
C ALA A 139 18.96 5.22 4.16
N ARG A 140 17.94 5.96 3.73
CA ARG A 140 16.97 6.64 4.60
C ARG A 140 15.95 5.72 5.23
N HIS A 141 15.67 4.66 4.50
CA HIS A 141 14.75 3.61 4.87
C HIS A 141 15.50 2.28 4.68
N PRO A 142 15.20 1.29 5.51
CA PRO A 142 15.79 -0.03 5.36
C PRO A 142 15.34 -0.61 4.01
N ARG A 143 16.23 -1.38 3.37
CA ARG A 143 15.95 -2.07 2.11
C ARG A 143 16.01 -3.59 2.31
N PRO A 144 15.32 -4.39 1.48
CA PRO A 144 15.32 -5.85 1.56
C PRO A 144 16.72 -6.46 1.67
N GLU A 145 17.69 -5.95 0.91
CA GLU A 145 19.07 -6.43 0.97
C GLU A 145 19.72 -6.29 2.35
N HIS A 146 19.37 -5.25 3.13
CA HIS A 146 19.86 -5.06 4.49
C HIS A 146 19.27 -6.12 5.44
N ALA A 147 17.98 -6.44 5.30
CA ALA A 147 17.35 -7.49 6.09
C ALA A 147 17.93 -8.88 5.79
N LEU A 148 18.23 -9.17 4.52
CA LEU A 148 18.90 -10.41 4.13
C LEU A 148 20.30 -10.52 4.77
N GLN A 149 21.07 -9.43 4.79
CA GLN A 149 22.36 -9.36 5.47
C GLN A 149 22.23 -9.60 6.98
N LEU A 150 21.31 -8.90 7.64
CA LEU A 150 21.08 -9.04 9.08
C LEU A 150 20.58 -10.44 9.47
N CYS A 151 19.71 -11.07 8.67
CA CYS A 151 19.30 -12.47 8.85
C CYS A 151 20.50 -13.42 8.82
N PHE A 152 21.41 -13.22 7.86
CA PHE A 152 22.62 -14.02 7.76
C PHE A 152 23.50 -13.87 9.00
N TYR A 153 23.82 -12.64 9.40
CA TYR A 153 24.68 -12.36 10.56
C TYR A 153 24.05 -12.86 11.86
N SER A 154 22.76 -12.63 12.06
CA SER A 154 22.06 -13.04 13.28
C SER A 154 21.96 -14.55 13.43
N ARG A 155 21.84 -15.28 12.31
CA ARG A 155 21.90 -16.74 12.31
C ARG A 155 23.29 -17.27 12.64
N ALA A 156 24.34 -16.66 12.07
CA ALA A 156 25.73 -16.99 12.41
C ALA A 156 26.01 -16.73 13.90
N LEU A 157 25.50 -15.63 14.44
CA LEU A 157 25.56 -15.30 15.86
C LEU A 157 24.87 -16.36 16.72
N GLY A 158 23.69 -16.81 16.30
CA GLY A 158 22.92 -17.86 16.98
C GLY A 158 23.67 -19.20 17.08
N GLN A 159 24.56 -19.52 16.14
CA GLN A 159 25.40 -20.72 16.23
C GLN A 159 26.44 -20.64 17.37
N ILE A 160 26.94 -19.43 17.65
CA ILE A 160 27.93 -19.16 18.70
C ILE A 160 27.24 -19.11 20.07
N GLN A 161 26.21 -18.27 20.22
CA GLN A 161 25.55 -18.03 21.51
C GLN A 161 24.36 -18.98 21.82
N LYS A 162 24.07 -19.92 20.91
CA LYS A 162 22.99 -20.94 20.96
C LYS A 162 21.55 -20.41 20.92
N PHE A 163 21.39 -19.15 20.57
CA PHE A 163 20.08 -18.50 20.39
C PHE A 163 20.19 -17.38 19.35
N GLU A 164 19.30 -17.38 18.36
CA GLU A 164 19.21 -16.31 17.36
C GLU A 164 18.56 -15.06 17.98
N PRO A 165 19.13 -13.85 17.80
CA PRO A 165 18.52 -12.61 18.27
C PRO A 165 17.07 -12.44 17.81
N GLU A 166 16.23 -11.79 18.62
CA GLU A 166 14.86 -11.47 18.19
C GLU A 166 14.82 -10.30 17.19
N VAL A 167 15.75 -9.36 17.36
CA VAL A 167 15.86 -8.12 16.61
C VAL A 167 17.31 -7.91 16.19
N ALA A 168 17.49 -7.37 14.99
CA ALA A 168 18.74 -6.78 14.53
C ALA A 168 18.45 -5.35 14.03
N TYR A 169 19.46 -4.48 13.92
CA TYR A 169 19.23 -3.08 13.60
C TYR A 169 19.95 -2.65 12.33
N VAL A 170 19.24 -1.88 11.50
CA VAL A 170 19.88 -1.06 10.48
C VAL A 170 20.07 0.34 11.06
N VAL A 171 21.31 0.81 11.12
CA VAL A 171 21.63 2.19 11.48
C VAL A 171 21.58 3.01 10.20
N LEU A 172 20.42 3.65 10.00
CA LEU A 172 20.12 4.39 8.78
C LEU A 172 20.96 5.65 8.68
N GLY A 173 20.96 6.24 7.49
CA GLY A 173 21.63 7.50 7.24
C GLY A 173 21.21 8.58 8.26
N THR A 174 19.92 8.63 8.59
CA THR A 174 19.33 9.51 9.62
C THR A 174 19.92 9.36 11.03
N ARG A 175 20.80 8.37 11.25
CA ARG A 175 21.30 7.89 12.55
C ARG A 175 20.24 7.21 13.41
N ASN A 176 19.03 7.06 12.91
CA ASN A 176 17.99 6.27 13.57
C ASN A 176 18.33 4.78 13.46
N ARG A 177 18.19 4.07 14.58
CA ARG A 177 18.25 2.61 14.62
C ARG A 177 16.89 2.07 14.21
N PHE A 178 16.81 1.45 13.04
CA PHE A 178 15.60 0.79 12.58
C PHE A 178 15.62 -0.70 13.00
N PRO A 179 14.67 -1.16 13.84
CA PRO A 179 14.62 -2.55 14.26
C PRO A 179 14.06 -3.45 13.14
N ILE A 180 14.76 -4.53 12.81
CA ILE A 180 14.27 -5.62 11.99
C ILE A 180 13.97 -6.81 12.91
N ARG A 181 12.70 -7.13 13.08
CA ARG A 181 12.26 -8.34 13.79
C ARG A 181 12.54 -9.55 12.90
N LEU A 182 13.48 -10.40 13.29
CA LEU A 182 13.95 -11.48 12.41
C LEU A 182 12.87 -12.52 12.10
N ALA A 183 11.92 -12.74 13.03
CA ALA A 183 10.75 -13.59 12.80
C ALA A 183 9.92 -13.14 11.58
N ASN A 184 9.90 -11.84 11.29
CA ASN A 184 9.14 -11.27 10.18
C ASN A 184 9.85 -11.39 8.83
N VAL A 185 11.11 -11.83 8.76
CA VAL A 185 11.87 -11.87 7.49
C VAL A 185 12.62 -13.20 7.26
N SER A 186 12.77 -14.03 8.29
CA SER A 186 13.64 -15.19 8.26
C SER A 186 13.15 -16.37 7.42
N ALA A 187 11.83 -16.59 7.29
CA ALA A 187 11.29 -17.67 6.45
C ALA A 187 11.50 -17.37 4.96
N TYR A 188 11.28 -16.10 4.55
CA TYR A 188 11.63 -15.65 3.21
C TYR A 188 13.13 -15.81 2.95
N PHE A 189 13.98 -15.35 3.87
CA PHE A 189 15.44 -15.52 3.77
C PHE A 189 15.85 -16.99 3.61
N ARG A 190 15.34 -17.92 4.43
CA ARG A 190 15.67 -19.35 4.34
C ARG A 190 15.27 -19.94 3.00
N ARG A 191 14.09 -19.58 2.49
CA ARG A 191 13.60 -20.05 1.19
C ARG A 191 14.46 -19.51 0.04
N LEU A 192 14.79 -18.23 0.09
CA LEU A 192 15.69 -17.60 -0.88
C LEU A 192 17.09 -18.23 -0.85
N GLN A 193 17.64 -18.50 0.32
CA GLN A 193 18.93 -19.16 0.47
C GLN A 193 18.92 -20.58 -0.12
N ARG A 194 17.81 -21.33 0.06
CA ARG A 194 17.62 -22.65 -0.56
C ARG A 194 17.61 -22.53 -2.09
N ARG A 195 16.77 -21.65 -2.63
CA ARG A 195 16.68 -21.39 -4.09
C ARG A 195 18.02 -20.96 -4.68
N PHE A 196 18.76 -20.07 -4.03
CA PHE A 196 20.10 -19.65 -4.47
C PHE A 196 21.05 -20.85 -4.58
N ARG A 197 21.09 -21.72 -3.57
CA ARG A 197 21.92 -22.94 -3.58
C ARG A 197 21.48 -23.91 -4.70
N ASP A 198 20.18 -24.06 -4.90
CA ASP A 198 19.63 -24.91 -5.96
C ASP A 198 20.03 -24.38 -7.35
N THR A 199 19.94 -23.06 -7.59
CA THR A 199 20.34 -22.40 -8.83
C THR A 199 21.85 -22.48 -9.11
N ILE A 200 22.69 -22.50 -8.07
CA ILE A 200 24.14 -22.71 -8.24
C ILE A 200 24.45 -24.15 -8.64
N THR A 201 23.69 -25.11 -8.09
CA THR A 201 23.90 -26.54 -8.31
C THR A 201 23.34 -27.00 -9.66
N ILE A 202 22.15 -26.51 -10.01
CA ILE A 202 21.45 -26.81 -11.27
C ILE A 202 21.88 -25.76 -12.30
N ARG A 203 22.69 -26.15 -13.29
CA ARG A 203 23.10 -25.23 -14.36
C ARG A 203 21.88 -24.89 -15.24
N GLY A 204 21.20 -23.78 -14.91
CA GLY A 204 20.11 -23.23 -15.70
C GLY A 204 20.63 -22.24 -16.74
N GLN A 205 20.04 -22.25 -17.94
CA GLN A 205 20.22 -21.13 -18.87
C GLN A 205 19.41 -19.94 -18.36
N THR A 206 20.06 -18.81 -18.12
CA THR A 206 19.41 -17.54 -17.80
C THR A 206 19.47 -16.60 -19.00
N ALA A 207 18.45 -15.77 -19.16
CA ALA A 207 18.40 -14.73 -20.19
C ALA A 207 18.55 -13.34 -19.56
N PRO A 208 19.31 -12.42 -20.17
CA PRO A 208 19.42 -11.05 -19.71
C PRO A 208 18.13 -10.31 -19.98
N TYR A 209 17.47 -9.82 -18.93
CA TYR A 209 16.39 -8.85 -19.04
C TYR A 209 16.79 -7.56 -18.32
N PRO A 210 16.45 -6.37 -18.88
CA PRO A 210 16.65 -5.11 -18.17
C PRO A 210 15.98 -5.13 -16.80
N CYS A 211 16.67 -4.65 -15.77
CA CYS A 211 16.16 -4.54 -14.41
C CYS A 211 16.71 -3.28 -13.72
N GLU A 212 16.15 -2.89 -12.59
CA GLU A 212 16.54 -1.68 -11.86
C GLU A 212 18.00 -1.69 -11.37
N HIS A 213 18.61 -2.86 -11.25
CA HIS A 213 20.02 -2.99 -10.86
C HIS A 213 20.98 -2.70 -12.02
N CYS A 214 20.51 -2.71 -13.27
CA CYS A 214 21.33 -2.51 -14.46
C CYS A 214 22.24 -1.26 -14.42
N PRO A 215 21.79 -0.07 -13.98
CA PRO A 215 22.65 1.12 -13.92
C PRO A 215 23.88 1.00 -13.01
N LEU A 216 23.83 0.09 -12.03
CA LEU A 216 24.92 -0.20 -11.09
C LEU A 216 25.69 -1.47 -11.45
N CYS A 217 25.24 -2.20 -12.48
CA CYS A 217 25.75 -3.50 -12.85
C CYS A 217 26.95 -3.38 -13.79
N GLY A 218 28.10 -3.92 -13.39
CA GLY A 218 29.31 -3.95 -14.22
C GLY A 218 29.20 -4.79 -15.50
N PHE A 219 28.15 -5.58 -15.65
CA PHE A 219 27.91 -6.42 -16.84
C PHE A 219 26.87 -5.84 -17.80
N LEU A 220 26.34 -4.62 -17.57
CA LEU A 220 25.30 -4.04 -18.43
C LEU A 220 25.71 -4.02 -19.91
N SER A 221 26.93 -3.58 -20.22
CA SER A 221 27.44 -3.55 -21.59
C SER A 221 27.53 -4.95 -22.23
N THR A 222 27.76 -6.00 -21.43
CA THR A 222 27.73 -7.39 -21.89
C THR A 222 26.31 -7.83 -22.25
N CYS A 223 25.32 -7.44 -21.44
CA CYS A 223 23.91 -7.71 -21.71
C CYS A 223 23.42 -6.94 -22.95
N GLU A 224 23.78 -5.65 -23.08
CA GLU A 224 23.42 -4.81 -24.23
C GLU A 224 23.98 -5.37 -25.54
N ALA A 225 25.28 -5.72 -25.56
CA ALA A 225 25.91 -6.34 -26.72
C ALA A 225 25.22 -7.66 -27.11
N ARG A 226 24.77 -8.45 -26.12
CA ARG A 226 24.01 -9.67 -26.36
C ARG A 226 22.65 -9.37 -26.97
N TRP A 227 21.89 -8.42 -26.41
CA TRP A 227 20.59 -8.01 -26.96
C TRP A 227 20.70 -7.55 -28.41
N GLU A 228 21.71 -6.75 -28.74
CA GLU A 228 22.00 -6.32 -30.10
C GLU A 228 22.32 -7.51 -31.01
N SER A 229 23.23 -8.39 -30.60
CA SER A 229 23.67 -9.53 -31.42
C SER A 229 22.57 -10.56 -31.70
N GLU A 230 21.63 -10.74 -30.75
CA GLU A 230 20.53 -11.69 -30.84
C GLU A 230 19.28 -11.06 -31.50
N ASP A 231 19.33 -9.79 -31.87
CA ASP A 231 18.17 -9.00 -32.28
C ASP A 231 16.98 -9.15 -31.31
N HIS A 232 17.30 -9.15 -30.02
CA HIS A 232 16.38 -9.60 -28.99
C HIS A 232 15.18 -8.66 -28.86
N LEU A 233 13.99 -9.21 -28.62
CA LEU A 233 12.75 -8.44 -28.47
C LEU A 233 12.80 -7.33 -27.41
N VAL A 234 13.67 -7.38 -26.41
CA VAL A 234 13.77 -6.34 -25.35
C VAL A 234 14.21 -4.98 -25.89
N ARG A 235 14.77 -4.96 -27.12
CA ARG A 235 15.11 -3.75 -27.86
C ARG A 235 13.86 -2.97 -28.30
N VAL A 236 12.69 -3.61 -28.36
CA VAL A 236 11.42 -2.95 -28.73
C VAL A 236 11.00 -2.02 -27.60
N ALA A 237 10.91 -0.72 -27.89
CA ALA A 237 10.67 0.28 -26.86
C ALA A 237 9.33 0.04 -26.14
N GLY A 238 9.37 -0.05 -24.81
CA GLY A 238 8.18 -0.24 -23.98
C GLY A 238 7.63 -1.66 -23.94
N ILE A 239 8.31 -2.64 -24.54
CA ILE A 239 7.95 -4.05 -24.40
C ILE A 239 8.21 -4.54 -22.96
N ARG A 240 7.33 -5.40 -22.47
CA ARG A 240 7.45 -6.03 -21.15
C ARG A 240 7.92 -7.47 -21.26
N ARG A 241 8.52 -7.99 -20.18
CA ARG A 241 9.00 -9.37 -20.10
C ARG A 241 7.90 -10.41 -20.40
N ASP A 242 6.67 -10.21 -19.90
CA ASP A 242 5.53 -11.09 -20.16
C ASP A 242 5.16 -11.15 -21.65
N GLN A 243 5.26 -10.00 -22.33
CA GLN A 243 5.00 -9.90 -23.77
C GLN A 243 6.10 -10.62 -24.57
N VAL A 244 7.36 -10.46 -24.19
CA VAL A 244 8.50 -11.18 -24.81
C VAL A 244 8.29 -12.69 -24.72
N SER A 245 7.96 -13.22 -23.54
CA SER A 245 7.72 -14.67 -23.34
C SER A 245 6.57 -15.18 -24.21
N ARG A 246 5.45 -14.44 -24.28
CA ARG A 246 4.27 -14.81 -25.08
C ARG A 246 4.51 -14.74 -26.60
N LEU A 247 5.23 -13.72 -27.06
CA LEU A 247 5.64 -13.60 -28.46
C LEU A 247 6.58 -14.73 -28.86
N THR A 248 7.57 -15.03 -28.02
CA THR A 248 8.54 -16.11 -28.25
C THR A 248 7.83 -17.47 -28.32
N ALA A 249 6.88 -17.73 -27.41
CA ALA A 249 6.05 -18.95 -27.43
C ALA A 249 5.17 -19.07 -28.70
N ALA A 250 4.83 -17.94 -29.32
CA ALA A 250 4.11 -17.88 -30.59
C ALA A 250 5.04 -17.88 -31.83
N GLY A 251 6.35 -18.08 -31.65
CA GLY A 251 7.33 -18.15 -32.73
C GLY A 251 7.92 -16.80 -33.15
N ILE A 252 7.56 -15.69 -32.50
CA ILE A 252 8.12 -14.36 -32.73
C ILE A 252 9.21 -14.13 -31.68
N SER A 253 10.47 -14.32 -32.04
CA SER A 253 11.59 -14.33 -31.09
C SER A 253 12.56 -13.15 -31.22
N THR A 254 12.49 -12.38 -32.31
CA THR A 254 13.38 -11.23 -32.56
C THR A 254 12.59 -9.98 -32.93
N LEU A 255 13.21 -8.80 -32.80
CA LEU A 255 12.62 -7.52 -33.23
C LEU A 255 12.29 -7.55 -34.72
N THR A 256 13.20 -8.06 -35.56
CA THR A 256 12.99 -8.19 -37.01
C THR A 256 11.80 -9.09 -37.31
N VAL A 257 11.68 -10.26 -36.67
CA VAL A 257 10.54 -11.17 -36.89
C VAL A 257 9.22 -10.55 -36.43
N LEU A 258 9.24 -9.74 -35.36
CA LEU A 258 8.06 -8.99 -34.92
C LEU A 258 7.67 -7.92 -35.94
N ALA A 259 8.63 -7.20 -36.53
CA ALA A 259 8.40 -6.19 -37.55
C ALA A 259 7.89 -6.80 -38.88
N GLU A 260 8.31 -8.02 -39.22
CA GLU A 260 7.87 -8.75 -40.42
C GLU A 260 6.57 -9.54 -40.21
N ALA A 261 6.07 -9.63 -38.98
CA ALA A 261 4.85 -10.37 -38.66
C ALA A 261 3.62 -9.75 -39.35
N ARG A 262 2.57 -10.53 -39.59
CA ARG A 262 1.35 -9.97 -40.18
C ARG A 262 0.64 -9.08 -39.16
N PRO A 263 0.16 -7.89 -39.55
CA PRO A 263 -0.72 -7.09 -38.71
C PRO A 263 -1.93 -7.91 -38.25
N ASN A 264 -2.41 -7.71 -37.02
CA ASN A 264 -3.49 -8.48 -36.38
C ASN A 264 -3.19 -9.97 -36.14
N THR A 265 -1.91 -10.38 -36.08
CA THR A 265 -1.57 -11.74 -35.66
C THR A 265 -2.09 -11.98 -34.24
N ARG A 266 -2.88 -13.04 -34.06
CA ARG A 266 -3.46 -13.38 -32.75
C ARG A 266 -2.44 -14.11 -31.89
N ILE A 267 -1.98 -13.45 -30.83
CA ILE A 267 -1.10 -14.05 -29.82
C ILE A 267 -1.94 -14.36 -28.57
N PRO A 268 -1.95 -15.61 -28.07
CA PRO A 268 -2.67 -15.97 -26.86
C PRO A 268 -2.35 -15.04 -25.69
N LYS A 269 -3.37 -14.57 -24.97
CA LYS A 269 -3.25 -13.63 -23.83
C LYS A 269 -2.59 -12.27 -24.16
N ILE A 270 -2.43 -11.88 -25.43
CA ILE A 270 -2.09 -10.49 -25.81
C ILE A 270 -3.26 -9.91 -26.59
N PRO A 271 -3.85 -8.77 -26.16
CA PRO A 271 -4.86 -8.07 -26.94
C PRO A 271 -4.34 -7.69 -28.33
N ALA A 272 -5.19 -7.76 -29.36
CA ALA A 272 -4.79 -7.43 -30.73
C ALA A 272 -4.19 -6.01 -30.84
N SER A 273 -4.81 -5.02 -30.18
CA SER A 273 -4.32 -3.64 -30.11
C SER A 273 -2.92 -3.52 -29.50
N THR A 274 -2.61 -4.34 -28.48
CA THR A 274 -1.27 -4.37 -27.86
C THR A 274 -0.26 -4.99 -28.81
N PHE A 275 -0.61 -6.09 -29.49
CA PHE A 275 0.25 -6.70 -30.50
C PHE A 275 0.55 -5.72 -31.64
N ASP A 276 -0.48 -5.08 -32.20
CA ASP A 276 -0.32 -4.13 -33.30
C ASP A 276 0.55 -2.94 -32.89
N GLY A 277 0.43 -2.47 -31.64
CA GLY A 277 1.32 -1.43 -31.09
C GLY A 277 2.78 -1.85 -31.00
N LEU A 278 3.06 -3.09 -30.57
CA LEU A 278 4.43 -3.64 -30.49
C LEU A 278 5.02 -3.92 -31.88
N HIS A 279 4.21 -4.48 -32.79
CA HIS A 279 4.58 -4.68 -34.19
C HIS A 279 4.96 -3.36 -34.84
N ASP A 280 4.10 -2.35 -34.73
CA ASP A 280 4.34 -1.04 -35.33
C ASP A 280 5.56 -0.32 -34.74
N GLN A 281 5.78 -0.46 -33.43
CA GLN A 281 7.01 0.00 -32.79
C GLN A 281 8.26 -0.70 -33.35
N ALA A 282 8.21 -2.02 -33.56
CA ALA A 282 9.31 -2.79 -34.13
C ALA A 282 9.60 -2.40 -35.58
N VAL A 283 8.56 -2.19 -36.40
CA VAL A 283 8.68 -1.70 -37.78
C VAL A 283 9.42 -0.36 -37.82
N LEU A 284 8.98 0.63 -37.05
CA LEU A 284 9.62 1.95 -37.05
C LEU A 284 11.06 1.92 -36.55
N GLN A 285 11.37 1.07 -35.56
CA GLN A 285 12.74 0.89 -35.08
C GLN A 285 13.63 0.25 -36.15
N LEU A 286 13.14 -0.79 -36.84
CA LEU A 286 13.85 -1.43 -37.94
C LEU A 286 14.07 -0.47 -39.11
N GLU A 287 13.07 0.34 -39.47
CA GLU A 287 13.21 1.38 -40.51
C GLU A 287 14.27 2.42 -40.12
N THR A 288 14.28 2.84 -38.85
CA THR A 288 15.26 3.80 -38.34
C THR A 288 16.69 3.27 -38.41
N GLU A 289 16.92 1.96 -38.20
CA GLU A 289 18.24 1.35 -38.35
C GLU A 289 18.77 1.41 -39.79
N HIS A 290 17.88 1.49 -40.78
CA HIS A 290 18.22 1.53 -42.20
C HIS A 290 18.19 2.94 -42.81
N CYS A 291 17.87 3.97 -42.02
CA CYS A 291 17.70 5.35 -42.48
C CYS A 291 18.58 6.35 -41.70
N ASP A 292 19.00 7.44 -42.34
CA ASP A 292 19.74 8.53 -41.68
C ASP A 292 18.86 9.39 -40.75
N LYS A 293 17.53 9.16 -40.74
CA LYS A 293 16.56 9.88 -39.92
C LYS A 293 15.69 8.88 -39.16
N ILE A 294 15.27 9.29 -37.97
CA ILE A 294 14.32 8.51 -37.15
C ILE A 294 12.99 8.40 -37.90
N ALA A 295 12.51 7.18 -38.12
CA ALA A 295 11.20 6.91 -38.70
C ALA A 295 10.11 7.17 -37.65
N TRP A 296 9.01 7.82 -38.04
CA TRP A 296 7.88 8.11 -37.16
C TRP A 296 6.60 8.38 -37.95
N HIS A 297 5.45 8.25 -37.29
CA HIS A 297 4.16 8.67 -37.85
C HIS A 297 3.21 9.22 -36.77
N LYS A 298 2.07 9.78 -37.22
CA LYS A 298 0.97 10.20 -36.34
C LYS A 298 0.05 9.04 -36.02
N LEU A 299 -0.34 8.93 -34.76
CA LEU A 299 -1.40 8.02 -34.33
C LEU A 299 -2.78 8.62 -34.63
N PRO A 300 -3.85 7.79 -34.74
CA PRO A 300 -5.21 8.28 -34.88
C PRO A 300 -5.57 9.28 -33.78
N VAL A 301 -6.32 10.32 -34.13
CA VAL A 301 -6.75 11.31 -33.14
C VAL A 301 -7.89 10.74 -32.31
N GLU A 302 -7.74 10.81 -30.99
CA GLU A 302 -8.74 10.45 -30.00
C GLU A 302 -9.11 11.71 -29.19
N GLU A 303 -10.39 11.87 -28.85
CA GLU A 303 -10.85 13.00 -28.04
C GLU A 303 -10.19 12.97 -26.65
N GLY A 304 -9.72 14.13 -26.17
CA GLY A 304 -9.07 14.22 -24.86
C GLY A 304 -7.66 13.62 -24.75
N ARG A 305 -7.08 13.07 -25.84
CA ARG A 305 -5.74 12.44 -25.85
C ARG A 305 -4.79 13.05 -26.88
N GLY A 306 -3.49 12.89 -26.65
CA GLY A 306 -2.43 13.32 -27.58
C GLY A 306 -2.63 14.76 -28.08
N PHE A 307 -2.80 14.95 -29.39
CA PHE A 307 -3.05 16.25 -29.99
C PHE A 307 -4.32 16.95 -29.50
N ALA A 308 -5.35 16.22 -29.07
CA ALA A 308 -6.58 16.78 -28.52
C ALA A 308 -6.42 17.20 -27.04
N PHE A 309 -5.45 16.62 -26.32
CA PHE A 309 -5.09 17.04 -24.95
C PHE A 309 -4.17 18.27 -24.93
N LEU A 310 -3.36 18.44 -25.99
CA LEU A 310 -2.42 19.54 -26.11
C LEU A 310 -3.15 20.90 -26.00
N ARG A 311 -2.62 21.77 -25.14
CA ARG A 311 -3.20 23.08 -24.81
C ARG A 311 -2.77 24.15 -25.79
N GLN A 312 -3.63 25.12 -26.06
CA GLN A 312 -3.26 26.27 -26.88
C GLN A 312 -2.15 27.04 -26.18
N ARG A 313 -1.08 27.40 -26.92
CA ARG A 313 0.03 28.18 -26.35
C ARG A 313 -0.47 29.53 -25.85
N SER A 314 -0.12 29.84 -24.61
CA SER A 314 -0.30 31.16 -24.00
C SER A 314 1.04 31.92 -23.98
N LYS A 315 0.96 33.24 -23.91
CA LYS A 315 2.12 34.09 -23.58
C LYS A 315 2.52 33.96 -22.11
N GLY A 316 1.67 33.35 -21.29
CA GLY A 316 1.93 33.06 -19.90
C GLY A 316 2.79 31.81 -19.69
N ASP A 317 2.88 30.92 -20.68
CA ASP A 317 3.39 29.55 -20.51
C ASP A 317 4.77 29.46 -19.85
N ILE A 318 4.94 28.40 -19.07
CA ILE A 318 6.15 28.08 -18.32
C ILE A 318 6.62 26.69 -18.71
N ILE A 319 7.93 26.52 -18.87
CA ILE A 319 8.58 25.20 -18.95
C ILE A 319 9.28 24.95 -17.63
N LEU A 320 9.10 23.75 -17.08
CA LEU A 320 9.66 23.33 -15.80
C LEU A 320 10.52 22.08 -15.97
N ASP A 321 11.72 22.12 -15.39
CA ASP A 321 12.59 20.97 -15.19
C ASP A 321 13.23 21.03 -13.79
N LEU A 322 13.32 19.91 -13.09
CA LEU A 322 13.78 19.85 -11.69
C LEU A 322 14.99 18.95 -11.54
N GLU A 323 16.03 19.44 -10.85
CA GLU A 323 17.21 18.65 -10.51
C GLU A 323 17.28 18.36 -9.01
N GLY A 324 17.71 17.15 -8.67
CA GLY A 324 17.76 16.70 -7.29
C GLY A 324 18.98 15.85 -6.94
N HIS A 325 19.43 15.96 -5.70
CA HIS A 325 20.48 15.14 -5.14
C HIS A 325 19.88 14.10 -4.17
N PRO A 326 19.79 12.83 -4.57
CA PRO A 326 19.17 11.79 -3.76
C PRO A 326 19.99 11.39 -2.54
N PHE A 327 21.23 11.88 -2.34
CA PHE A 327 22.09 11.58 -1.18
C PHE A 327 22.63 12.83 -0.47
N PHE A 328 22.01 14.01 -0.71
CA PHE A 328 22.44 15.28 -0.11
C PHE A 328 22.60 15.18 1.40
N GLU A 329 21.56 14.67 2.07
CA GLU A 329 21.63 14.27 3.46
C GLU A 329 21.24 12.80 3.61
N PRO A 330 21.80 12.14 4.64
CA PRO A 330 21.43 10.78 4.97
C PRO A 330 19.93 10.61 5.28
N ALA A 331 19.24 11.70 5.67
CA ALA A 331 17.81 11.71 6.02
C ALA A 331 16.86 12.02 4.86
N ARG A 332 17.24 12.91 3.93
CA ARG A 332 16.35 13.37 2.86
C ARG A 332 17.12 13.90 1.65
N GLY A 333 16.54 13.75 0.44
CA GLY A 333 17.15 14.20 -0.81
C GLY A 333 16.84 15.67 -0.99
N LEU A 334 17.59 16.40 -1.80
CA LEU A 334 17.36 17.83 -2.00
C LEU A 334 17.04 18.08 -3.47
N THR A 335 15.86 18.62 -3.78
CA THR A 335 15.62 19.30 -5.07
C THR A 335 16.41 20.61 -5.01
N PHE A 336 17.61 20.60 -5.58
CA PHE A 336 18.56 21.70 -5.44
C PHE A 336 18.39 22.77 -6.53
N LEU A 337 17.65 22.50 -7.60
CA LEU A 337 17.42 23.45 -8.67
C LEU A 337 16.03 23.25 -9.29
N PHE A 338 15.28 24.37 -9.37
CA PHE A 338 14.09 24.49 -10.20
C PHE A 338 14.47 25.31 -11.44
N GLY A 339 14.55 24.63 -12.57
CA GLY A 339 14.72 25.24 -13.87
C GLY A 339 13.40 25.74 -14.41
N VAL A 340 13.29 27.06 -14.60
CA VAL A 340 12.07 27.70 -15.06
C VAL A 340 12.37 28.48 -16.33
N VAL A 341 11.66 28.18 -17.42
CA VAL A 341 11.66 29.04 -18.61
C VAL A 341 10.32 29.72 -18.75
N THR A 342 10.30 31.05 -18.65
CA THR A 342 9.11 31.85 -18.98
C THR A 342 9.14 32.24 -20.45
N VAL A 343 7.97 32.16 -21.10
CA VAL A 343 7.82 32.46 -22.54
C VAL A 343 7.17 33.84 -22.71
N ASP A 344 7.86 34.90 -22.31
CA ASP A 344 7.38 36.28 -22.48
C ASP A 344 7.49 36.73 -23.96
N GLY A 345 6.54 36.34 -24.81
CA GLY A 345 6.59 36.60 -26.26
C GLY A 345 7.38 35.54 -27.04
N ASP A 346 8.25 35.94 -27.96
CA ASP A 346 9.03 35.00 -28.82
C ASP A 346 10.39 34.61 -28.22
N ALA A 347 10.82 35.21 -27.10
CA ALA A 347 12.11 34.94 -26.48
C ALA A 347 11.93 34.21 -25.13
N PRO A 348 12.32 32.92 -25.01
CA PRO A 348 12.32 32.21 -23.74
C PRO A 348 13.37 32.79 -22.80
N ARG A 349 13.03 32.99 -21.53
CA ARG A 349 13.96 33.42 -20.48
C ARG A 349 14.10 32.32 -19.44
N TYR A 350 15.32 31.85 -19.23
CA TYR A 350 15.65 30.88 -18.19
C TYR A 350 15.92 31.58 -16.85
N GLU A 351 15.43 30.97 -15.78
CA GLU A 351 15.70 31.31 -14.39
C GLU A 351 15.98 30.03 -13.59
N ALA A 352 17.01 30.08 -12.76
CA ALA A 352 17.44 28.98 -11.90
C ALA A 352 17.15 29.32 -10.43
N LEU A 353 16.15 28.67 -9.83
CA LEU A 353 15.88 28.81 -8.40
C LEU A 353 16.66 27.74 -7.63
N TRP A 354 17.76 28.17 -6.99
CA TRP A 354 18.66 27.28 -6.28
C TRP A 354 18.25 27.04 -4.83
N ALA A 355 18.48 25.81 -4.38
CA ALA A 355 18.39 25.38 -3.00
C ALA A 355 19.68 24.63 -2.61
N HIS A 356 20.28 25.05 -1.50
CA HIS A 356 21.49 24.42 -0.94
C HIS A 356 21.28 23.90 0.49
N ASP A 357 20.06 24.08 1.00
CA ASP A 357 19.58 23.65 2.30
C ASP A 357 18.04 23.51 2.24
N ARG A 358 17.43 23.05 3.35
CA ARG A 358 15.99 22.79 3.46
C ARG A 358 15.15 24.03 3.36
N ASP A 359 15.57 25.09 4.03
CA ASP A 359 14.86 26.35 4.00
C ASP A 359 14.90 26.93 2.58
N GLY A 360 16.00 26.72 1.85
CA GLY A 360 16.16 27.04 0.44
C GLY A 360 15.24 26.23 -0.46
N GLU A 361 15.09 24.93 -0.23
CA GLU A 361 14.18 24.07 -1.01
C GLU A 361 12.71 24.48 -0.78
N CYS A 362 12.33 24.76 0.47
CA CYS A 362 11.01 25.31 0.80
C CYS A 362 10.77 26.65 0.10
N ARG A 363 11.72 27.59 0.19
CA ARG A 363 11.61 28.91 -0.46
C ARG A 363 11.55 28.79 -1.98
N ALA A 364 12.33 27.90 -2.59
CA ALA A 364 12.32 27.69 -4.04
C ALA A 364 10.99 27.10 -4.51
N PHE A 365 10.44 26.13 -3.75
CA PHE A 365 9.11 25.58 -3.98
C PHE A 365 8.02 26.66 -3.87
N GLU A 366 7.99 27.42 -2.78
CA GLU A 366 7.02 28.50 -2.57
C GLU A 366 7.14 29.58 -3.66
N ALA A 367 8.37 30.00 -3.99
CA ALA A 367 8.63 30.97 -5.05
C ALA A 367 8.13 30.48 -6.42
N PHE A 368 8.32 29.19 -6.74
CA PHE A 368 7.78 28.62 -7.98
C PHE A 368 6.25 28.66 -8.01
N ILE A 369 5.58 28.20 -6.94
CA ILE A 369 4.11 28.22 -6.89
C ILE A 369 3.55 29.65 -6.94
N ASP A 370 4.18 30.58 -6.22
CA ASP A 370 3.81 32.00 -6.21
C ASP A 370 4.03 32.64 -7.59
N LEU A 371 5.09 32.26 -8.31
CA LEU A 371 5.33 32.69 -9.70
C LEU A 371 4.20 32.21 -10.63
N VAL A 372 3.78 30.95 -10.54
CA VAL A 372 2.70 30.41 -11.37
C VAL A 372 1.38 31.13 -11.08
N HIS A 373 1.03 31.31 -9.81
CA HIS A 373 -0.19 32.02 -9.40
C HIS A 373 -0.17 33.51 -9.78
N GLY A 374 0.97 34.17 -9.61
CA GLY A 374 1.16 35.55 -10.05
C GLY A 374 0.93 35.70 -11.55
N ARG A 375 1.50 34.80 -12.37
CA ARG A 375 1.30 34.83 -13.82
C ARG A 375 -0.12 34.45 -14.25
N LEU A 376 -0.81 33.57 -13.52
CA LEU A 376 -2.22 33.21 -13.81
C LEU A 376 -3.17 34.40 -13.70
N ALA A 377 -2.85 35.42 -12.89
CA ALA A 377 -3.64 36.63 -12.80
C ALA A 377 -3.62 37.44 -14.11
N ASP A 378 -2.48 37.46 -14.80
CA ASP A 378 -2.30 38.17 -16.07
C ASP A 378 -2.61 37.29 -17.30
N TYR A 379 -2.42 35.99 -17.17
CA TYR A 379 -2.59 34.98 -18.24
C TYR A 379 -3.47 33.82 -17.75
N PRO A 380 -4.81 33.96 -17.78
CA PRO A 380 -5.73 32.92 -17.30
C PRO A 380 -5.68 31.61 -18.09
N ASP A 381 -5.06 31.61 -19.27
CA ASP A 381 -4.87 30.48 -20.17
C ASP A 381 -3.45 29.88 -20.11
N LEU A 382 -2.64 30.28 -19.11
CA LEU A 382 -1.29 29.77 -18.88
C LEU A 382 -1.29 28.27 -18.55
N HIS A 383 -0.28 27.57 -19.09
CA HIS A 383 0.05 26.20 -18.73
C HIS A 383 1.52 26.05 -18.31
N VAL A 384 1.79 25.03 -17.50
CA VAL A 384 3.14 24.63 -17.08
C VAL A 384 3.46 23.31 -17.78
N TYR A 385 4.43 23.32 -18.70
CA TYR A 385 4.85 22.15 -19.46
C TYR A 385 6.10 21.53 -18.87
N HIS A 386 6.14 20.20 -18.81
CA HIS A 386 7.27 19.44 -18.31
C HIS A 386 7.41 18.10 -19.05
N PHE A 387 8.57 17.46 -18.95
CA PHE A 387 8.86 16.21 -19.65
C PHE A 387 8.92 15.02 -18.69
N GLY A 388 7.77 14.38 -18.46
CA GLY A 388 7.67 13.20 -17.60
C GLY A 388 6.67 13.38 -16.47
N ALA A 389 6.60 12.42 -15.54
CA ALA A 389 5.71 12.48 -14.39
C ALA A 389 6.41 12.96 -13.11
N TYR A 390 7.74 13.13 -13.14
CA TYR A 390 8.53 13.43 -11.95
C TYR A 390 8.22 14.82 -11.40
N GLU A 391 8.06 15.84 -12.25
CA GLU A 391 7.92 17.23 -11.81
C GLU A 391 6.61 17.44 -11.05
N GLU A 392 5.48 17.01 -11.63
CA GLU A 392 4.19 17.08 -10.96
C GLU A 392 4.19 16.26 -9.64
N SER A 393 4.84 15.10 -9.63
CA SER A 393 4.99 14.26 -8.43
C SER A 393 5.86 14.95 -7.37
N ALA A 394 6.94 15.62 -7.78
CA ALA A 394 7.82 16.38 -6.90
C ALA A 394 7.10 17.59 -6.31
N ILE A 395 6.28 18.31 -7.08
CA ILE A 395 5.44 19.41 -6.58
C ILE A 395 4.43 18.91 -5.53
N LYS A 396 3.71 17.81 -5.81
CA LYS A 396 2.79 17.20 -4.83
C LYS A 396 3.53 16.73 -3.57
N ARG A 397 4.71 16.15 -3.73
CA ARG A 397 5.58 15.70 -2.63
C ARG A 397 6.05 16.88 -1.79
N LEU A 398 6.60 17.93 -2.39
CA LEU A 398 7.11 19.12 -1.70
C LEU A 398 5.99 19.86 -0.96
N MET A 399 4.80 19.97 -1.55
CA MET A 399 3.59 20.48 -0.90
C MET A 399 3.27 19.68 0.37
N GLY A 400 3.25 18.35 0.29
CA GLY A 400 2.96 17.48 1.45
C GLY A 400 4.07 17.48 2.49
N GLU A 401 5.34 17.54 2.07
CA GLU A 401 6.52 17.53 2.95
C GLU A 401 6.68 18.84 3.74
N TYR A 402 6.45 19.98 3.09
CA TYR A 402 6.58 21.30 3.71
C TYR A 402 5.25 21.83 4.27
N ALA A 403 4.12 21.16 3.99
CA ALA A 403 2.79 21.55 4.42
C ALA A 403 2.45 23.03 4.12
N THR A 404 2.93 23.54 2.99
CA THR A 404 2.76 24.92 2.51
C THR A 404 2.15 24.92 1.11
N ARG A 405 1.48 26.02 0.75
CA ARG A 405 0.81 26.24 -0.56
C ARG A 405 -0.16 25.14 -0.99
N GLU A 406 -0.79 24.44 -0.04
CA GLU A 406 -1.70 23.33 -0.34
C GLU A 406 -2.91 23.75 -1.18
N SER A 407 -3.52 24.89 -0.86
CA SER A 407 -4.71 25.38 -1.57
C SER A 407 -4.37 25.86 -2.97
N GLU A 408 -3.21 26.50 -3.10
CA GLU A 408 -2.65 27.01 -4.34
C GLU A 408 -2.33 25.86 -5.29
N VAL A 409 -1.59 24.84 -4.84
CA VAL A 409 -1.28 23.66 -5.66
C VAL A 409 -2.56 22.91 -6.07
N ASP A 410 -3.53 22.79 -5.15
CA ASP A 410 -4.80 22.14 -5.46
C ASP A 410 -5.64 22.94 -6.48
N ASP A 411 -5.64 24.28 -6.45
CA ASP A 411 -6.23 25.12 -7.51
C ASP A 411 -5.55 24.86 -8.88
N LEU A 412 -4.21 24.81 -8.91
CA LEU A 412 -3.44 24.51 -10.12
C LEU A 412 -3.79 23.13 -10.71
N LEU A 413 -3.90 22.10 -9.86
CA LEU A 413 -4.28 20.74 -10.27
C LEU A 413 -5.71 20.69 -10.81
N ARG A 414 -6.67 21.37 -10.15
CA ARG A 414 -8.08 21.44 -10.62
C ARG A 414 -8.20 22.14 -11.97
N ARG A 415 -7.40 23.18 -12.19
CA ARG A 415 -7.32 23.89 -13.48
C ARG A 415 -6.63 23.07 -14.58
N LYS A 416 -5.99 21.95 -14.24
CA LYS A 416 -5.19 21.11 -15.14
C LYS A 416 -4.11 21.92 -15.88
N ILE A 417 -3.43 22.82 -15.17
CA ILE A 417 -2.39 23.67 -15.77
C ILE A 417 -1.09 22.91 -16.08
N PHE A 418 -0.80 21.82 -15.38
CA PHE A 418 0.37 20.99 -15.63
C PHE A 418 0.12 20.09 -16.85
N VAL A 419 1.00 20.16 -17.85
CA VAL A 419 0.89 19.42 -19.10
C VAL A 419 2.16 18.58 -19.31
N ASN A 420 2.00 17.26 -19.15
CA ASN A 420 3.05 16.28 -19.37
C ASN A 420 3.23 16.00 -20.88
N LEU A 421 4.32 16.52 -21.46
CA LEU A 421 4.60 16.37 -22.89
C LEU A 421 5.04 14.97 -23.29
N TYR A 422 5.58 14.17 -22.37
CA TYR A 422 5.90 12.76 -22.63
C TYR A 422 4.61 11.97 -22.93
N THR A 423 3.56 12.19 -22.14
CA THR A 423 2.25 11.56 -22.35
C THR A 423 1.60 12.03 -23.66
N VAL A 424 1.62 13.34 -23.92
CA VAL A 424 1.11 13.90 -25.18
C VAL A 424 1.80 13.27 -26.37
N PHE A 425 3.13 13.20 -26.36
CA PHE A 425 3.91 12.62 -27.44
C PHE A 425 3.52 11.15 -27.69
N ARG A 426 3.51 10.31 -26.64
CA ARG A 426 3.23 8.87 -26.77
C ARG A 426 1.81 8.56 -27.25
N GLN A 427 0.87 9.47 -27.03
CA GLN A 427 -0.52 9.35 -27.50
C GLN A 427 -0.72 9.95 -28.90
N ALA A 428 0.11 10.90 -29.31
CA ALA A 428 -0.01 11.58 -30.61
C ALA A 428 0.84 10.93 -31.71
N LEU A 429 1.97 10.32 -31.35
CA LEU A 429 3.02 9.90 -32.26
C LEU A 429 3.62 8.56 -31.83
N ARG A 430 4.18 7.85 -32.81
CA ARG A 430 5.09 6.72 -32.58
C ARG A 430 6.37 6.94 -33.36
N ALA A 431 7.51 6.63 -32.74
CA ALA A 431 8.83 6.84 -33.32
C ALA A 431 9.73 5.62 -33.12
N GLY A 432 10.61 5.38 -34.09
CA GLY A 432 11.59 4.30 -34.13
C GLY A 432 12.80 4.51 -33.21
N VAL A 433 12.56 4.96 -31.97
CA VAL A 433 13.60 5.19 -30.96
C VAL A 433 13.71 3.99 -30.01
N PRO A 434 14.90 3.70 -29.46
CA PRO A 434 15.08 2.61 -28.50
C PRO A 434 14.46 2.93 -27.12
N SER A 435 14.27 4.22 -26.82
CA SER A 435 13.55 4.68 -25.64
C SER A 435 12.98 6.08 -25.89
N TYR A 436 11.90 6.42 -25.19
CA TYR A 436 11.22 7.71 -25.29
C TYR A 436 11.78 8.76 -24.31
N SER A 437 13.10 8.75 -24.05
CA SER A 437 13.76 9.82 -23.29
C SER A 437 13.91 11.08 -24.16
N LEU A 438 13.90 12.27 -23.55
CA LEU A 438 13.95 13.54 -24.27
C LEU A 438 15.13 13.60 -25.25
N LYS A 439 16.30 13.18 -24.77
CA LYS A 439 17.54 13.08 -25.56
C LYS A 439 17.43 12.20 -26.81
N LYS A 440 16.64 11.12 -26.76
CA LYS A 440 16.43 10.25 -27.93
C LYS A 440 15.39 10.82 -28.90
N LEU A 441 14.55 11.75 -28.45
CA LEU A 441 13.54 12.42 -29.27
C LEU A 441 14.06 13.72 -29.93
N GLU A 442 15.07 14.38 -29.35
CA GLU A 442 15.69 15.62 -29.87
C GLU A 442 15.94 15.64 -31.39
N PRO A 443 16.43 14.56 -32.05
CA PRO A 443 16.64 14.58 -33.49
C PRO A 443 15.35 14.73 -34.31
N LEU A 444 14.17 14.40 -33.77
CA LEU A 444 12.88 14.55 -34.46
C LEU A 444 12.48 16.02 -34.67
N PHE A 445 12.93 16.90 -33.79
CA PHE A 445 12.63 18.33 -33.80
C PHE A 445 13.89 19.20 -33.96
N GLU A 446 14.95 18.60 -34.51
CA GLU A 446 16.20 19.26 -34.91
C GLU A 446 16.88 20.06 -33.78
N PHE A 447 16.72 19.62 -32.53
CA PHE A 447 17.39 20.23 -31.39
C PHE A 447 18.83 19.73 -31.28
N THR A 448 19.78 20.65 -31.17
CA THR A 448 21.21 20.35 -31.00
C THR A 448 21.68 20.95 -29.69
N ARG A 449 22.20 20.11 -28.81
CA ARG A 449 22.82 20.54 -27.55
C ARG A 449 24.18 21.20 -27.82
N ALA A 450 24.49 22.26 -27.08
CA ALA A 450 25.77 22.94 -27.17
C ALA A 450 26.87 22.18 -26.41
N ALA A 451 26.49 21.43 -25.36
CA ALA A 451 27.41 20.61 -24.58
C ALA A 451 27.55 19.17 -25.12
N SER A 452 28.78 18.64 -25.08
CA SER A 452 29.08 17.24 -25.42
C SER A 452 28.69 16.31 -24.27
N VAL A 453 27.38 16.12 -24.08
CA VAL A 453 26.74 15.15 -23.17
C VAL A 453 26.94 15.41 -21.67
N ARG A 454 25.82 15.68 -20.99
CA ARG A 454 25.65 15.45 -19.54
C ARG A 454 24.40 14.61 -19.28
N SER A 455 24.37 13.94 -18.14
CA SER A 455 23.24 13.16 -17.64
C SER A 455 22.89 13.61 -16.22
N GLY A 456 21.68 13.32 -15.74
CA GLY A 456 21.31 13.64 -14.35
C GLY A 456 22.23 13.03 -13.29
N MET A 457 22.89 11.89 -13.56
CA MET A 457 23.89 11.32 -12.64
C MET A 457 25.16 12.18 -12.56
N GLU A 458 25.57 12.79 -13.66
CA GLU A 458 26.71 13.71 -13.70
C GLU A 458 26.38 15.04 -12.99
N ALA A 459 25.16 15.54 -13.11
CA ALA A 459 24.72 16.72 -12.37
C ALA A 459 24.82 16.52 -10.84
N ILE A 460 24.52 15.31 -10.34
CA ILE A 460 24.72 14.95 -8.93
C ILE A 460 26.21 14.96 -8.55
N LEU A 461 27.08 14.42 -9.40
CA LEU A 461 28.53 14.38 -9.16
C LEU A 461 29.14 15.79 -9.15
N ASP A 462 28.74 16.64 -10.10
CA ASP A 462 29.16 18.04 -10.16
C ASP A 462 28.69 18.80 -8.91
N TYR A 463 27.46 18.55 -8.45
CA TYR A 463 26.95 19.18 -7.23
C TYR A 463 27.74 18.73 -5.98
N GLU A 464 28.10 17.45 -5.89
CA GLU A 464 28.94 16.94 -4.81
C GLU A 464 30.35 17.57 -4.85
N GLN A 465 30.94 17.73 -6.03
CA GLN A 465 32.22 18.43 -6.19
C GLN A 465 32.11 19.90 -5.77
N TRP A 466 31.00 20.57 -6.08
CA TRP A 466 30.73 21.91 -5.58
C TRP A 466 30.60 21.93 -4.05
N LEU A 467 29.92 20.97 -3.43
CA LEU A 467 29.81 20.92 -1.97
C LEU A 467 31.19 20.85 -1.30
N GLN A 468 32.13 20.12 -1.91
CA GLN A 468 33.50 19.93 -1.40
C GLN A 468 34.43 21.10 -1.69
N THR A 469 34.38 21.65 -2.91
CA THR A 469 35.35 22.64 -3.41
C THR A 469 34.84 24.08 -3.35
N LYS A 470 33.52 24.26 -3.36
CA LYS A 470 32.81 25.54 -3.54
C LYS A 470 33.14 26.28 -4.85
N ASP A 471 33.63 25.57 -5.87
CA ASP A 471 33.91 26.13 -7.19
C ASP A 471 32.61 26.33 -8.00
N SER A 472 32.29 27.59 -8.36
CA SER A 472 31.05 27.95 -9.06
C SER A 472 30.90 27.28 -10.42
N LYS A 473 32.02 26.85 -11.04
CA LYS A 473 32.02 26.17 -12.33
C LYS A 473 31.07 24.98 -12.36
N PHE A 474 30.97 24.21 -11.28
CA PHE A 474 30.07 23.06 -11.21
C PHE A 474 28.59 23.47 -11.20
N LEU A 475 28.21 24.55 -10.51
CA LEU A 475 26.83 25.06 -10.55
C LEU A 475 26.48 25.64 -11.93
N GLU A 476 27.42 26.35 -12.56
CA GLU A 476 27.27 26.85 -13.94
C GLU A 476 27.06 25.71 -14.94
N GLN A 477 27.75 24.59 -14.72
CA GLN A 477 27.65 23.39 -15.53
C GLN A 477 26.29 22.68 -15.40
N ILE A 478 25.75 22.63 -14.18
CA ILE A 478 24.42 22.08 -13.88
C ILE A 478 23.32 22.98 -14.46
N ALA A 479 23.42 24.31 -14.23
CA ALA A 479 22.45 25.27 -14.78
C ALA A 479 22.38 25.20 -16.31
N ALA A 480 23.54 25.12 -16.99
CA ALA A 480 23.58 24.99 -18.45
C ALA A 480 22.93 23.69 -18.95
N TYR A 481 23.10 22.58 -18.23
CA TYR A 481 22.47 21.31 -18.56
C TYR A 481 20.94 21.37 -18.41
N ASN A 482 20.47 21.87 -17.26
CA ASN A 482 19.04 22.01 -16.97
C ASN A 482 18.36 23.05 -17.90
N GLU A 483 19.06 24.12 -18.27
CA GLU A 483 18.59 25.08 -19.29
C GLU A 483 18.40 24.39 -20.65
N GLU A 484 19.35 23.55 -21.09
CA GLU A 484 19.21 22.77 -22.33
C GLU A 484 17.99 21.83 -22.27
N ASP A 485 17.70 21.21 -21.13
CA ASP A 485 16.54 20.31 -20.94
C ASP A 485 15.21 21.09 -21.02
N CYS A 486 15.13 22.27 -20.41
CA CYS A 486 14.00 23.18 -20.56
C CYS A 486 13.83 23.65 -22.03
N GLN A 487 14.93 24.01 -22.70
CA GLN A 487 14.89 24.43 -24.10
C GLN A 487 14.48 23.29 -25.04
N ALA A 488 14.96 22.06 -24.80
CA ALA A 488 14.56 20.87 -25.55
C ALA A 488 13.08 20.57 -25.35
N THR A 489 12.57 20.68 -24.11
CA THR A 489 11.15 20.52 -23.78
C THR A 489 10.28 21.57 -24.49
N TYR A 490 10.75 22.83 -24.55
CA TYR A 490 10.10 23.87 -25.33
C TYR A 490 10.14 23.61 -26.84
N GLY A 491 11.27 23.09 -27.35
CA GLY A 491 11.42 22.66 -28.74
C GLY A 491 10.41 21.58 -29.11
N LEU A 492 10.26 20.58 -28.26
CA LEU A 492 9.27 19.51 -28.38
C LEU A 492 7.84 20.08 -28.40
N LEU A 493 7.51 21.00 -27.48
CA LEU A 493 6.21 21.68 -27.45
C LEU A 493 5.90 22.36 -28.80
N LYS A 494 6.83 23.18 -29.30
CA LYS A 494 6.68 23.88 -30.59
C LYS A 494 6.49 22.90 -31.74
N TRP A 495 7.25 21.81 -31.75
CA TRP A 495 7.16 20.80 -32.79
C TRP A 495 5.81 20.06 -32.74
N LEU A 496 5.35 19.63 -31.57
CA LEU A 496 4.03 19.02 -31.39
C LEU A 496 2.90 19.98 -31.84
N HIS A 497 3.01 21.27 -31.53
CA HIS A 497 2.09 22.29 -32.04
C HIS A 497 2.08 22.39 -33.57
N SER A 498 3.26 22.31 -34.21
CA SER A 498 3.35 22.35 -35.67
C SER A 498 2.73 21.14 -36.36
N LEU A 499 2.66 19.99 -35.65
CA LEU A 499 2.09 18.76 -36.15
C LEU A 499 0.60 18.59 -35.85
N ARG A 500 0.05 19.39 -34.93
CA ARG A 500 -1.34 19.28 -34.50
C ARG A 500 -2.31 19.54 -35.67
N PRO A 501 -3.27 18.63 -35.94
CA PRO A 501 -4.29 18.86 -36.97
C PRO A 501 -5.10 20.14 -36.71
N ALA A 502 -5.37 20.91 -37.77
CA ALA A 502 -6.02 22.21 -37.66
C ALA A 502 -7.52 22.11 -37.34
N GLU A 503 -8.14 20.95 -37.61
CA GLU A 503 -9.56 20.69 -37.43
C GLU A 503 -9.94 20.42 -35.96
N LEU A 504 -8.96 20.18 -35.09
CA LEU A 504 -9.22 19.86 -33.68
C LEU A 504 -9.47 21.12 -32.86
N THR A 505 -10.58 21.13 -32.12
CA THR A 505 -10.89 22.19 -31.15
C THR A 505 -9.90 22.15 -29.99
N TRP A 506 -9.49 23.32 -29.51
CA TRP A 506 -8.70 23.42 -28.27
C TRP A 506 -9.58 23.07 -27.06
N PRO A 507 -9.07 22.29 -26.10
CA PRO A 507 -9.84 22.01 -24.89
C PRO A 507 -10.09 23.29 -24.11
N GLN A 508 -11.34 23.51 -23.72
CA GLN A 508 -11.75 24.70 -22.99
C GLN A 508 -11.17 24.70 -21.56
N PRO A 509 -10.89 25.88 -20.99
CA PRO A 509 -10.57 25.99 -19.57
C PRO A 509 -11.73 25.45 -18.73
N LEU A 510 -11.43 24.66 -17.70
CA LEU A 510 -12.45 24.17 -16.78
C LEU A 510 -13.00 25.35 -15.97
N THR A 511 -14.32 25.49 -15.92
CA THR A 511 -14.98 26.44 -15.02
C THR A 511 -14.82 25.97 -13.57
N VAL A 512 -13.93 26.62 -12.84
CA VAL A 512 -13.76 26.37 -11.40
C VAL A 512 -15.04 26.79 -10.69
N ARG A 513 -15.71 25.84 -10.02
CA ARG A 513 -16.88 26.16 -9.17
C ARG A 513 -16.43 27.06 -8.01
N THR A 514 -17.08 28.20 -7.85
CA THR A 514 -16.94 29.04 -6.65
C THR A 514 -17.48 28.29 -5.44
N VAL A 515 -16.64 28.15 -4.42
CA VAL A 515 -17.04 27.63 -3.10
C VAL A 515 -18.04 28.62 -2.48
N SER A 516 -19.09 28.11 -1.81
CA SER A 516 -20.06 29.00 -1.13
C SER A 516 -19.38 29.78 0.00
N GLU A 517 -19.85 31.00 0.29
CA GLU A 517 -19.29 31.86 1.33
C GLU A 517 -19.22 31.15 2.70
N ASP A 518 -20.29 30.45 3.11
CA ASP A 518 -20.32 29.67 4.36
C ASP A 518 -19.25 28.57 4.42
N ALA A 519 -18.96 27.93 3.28
CA ALA A 519 -17.96 26.85 3.22
C ALA A 519 -16.54 27.42 3.21
N ALA A 520 -16.34 28.61 2.64
CA ALA A 520 -15.08 29.35 2.72
C ALA A 520 -14.81 29.83 4.15
N GLU A 521 -15.81 30.39 4.84
CA GLU A 521 -15.69 30.85 6.23
C GLU A 521 -15.36 29.70 7.18
N ALA A 522 -16.09 28.57 7.09
CA ALA A 522 -15.80 27.37 7.87
C ALA A 522 -14.41 26.78 7.54
N GLY A 523 -13.95 26.91 6.30
CA GLY A 523 -12.60 26.56 5.88
C GLY A 523 -11.54 27.43 6.55
N ASN A 524 -11.74 28.75 6.55
CA ASN A 524 -10.83 29.72 7.14
C ASN A 524 -10.73 29.57 8.66
N ALA A 525 -11.86 29.37 9.36
CA ALA A 525 -11.87 29.15 10.81
C ALA A 525 -11.09 27.89 11.21
N ARG A 526 -11.23 26.81 10.42
CA ARG A 526 -10.48 25.57 10.63
C ARG A 526 -8.98 25.74 10.38
N GLN A 527 -8.61 26.43 9.30
CA GLN A 527 -7.21 26.74 9.01
C GLN A 527 -6.59 27.56 10.14
N LEU A 528 -7.27 28.61 10.61
CA LEU A 528 -6.81 29.43 11.72
C LEU A 528 -6.58 28.60 13.00
N LEU A 529 -7.52 27.72 13.34
CA LEU A 529 -7.37 26.84 14.50
C LEU A 529 -6.19 25.87 14.35
N ARG A 530 -6.00 25.32 13.14
CA ARG A 530 -4.84 24.47 12.82
C ARG A 530 -3.53 25.24 13.04
N ASP A 531 -3.42 26.44 12.49
CA ASP A 531 -2.20 27.26 12.59
C ASP A 531 -1.87 27.62 14.05
N GLN A 532 -2.89 27.96 14.86
CA GLN A 532 -2.74 28.22 16.30
C GLN A 532 -2.29 26.98 17.10
N LEU A 533 -2.72 25.79 16.69
CA LEU A 533 -2.27 24.56 17.32
C LEU A 533 -0.81 24.26 16.94
N LEU A 534 -0.43 24.50 15.68
CA LEU A 534 0.93 24.24 15.16
C LEU A 534 2.00 25.20 15.67
N GLU A 535 1.67 26.47 15.94
CA GLU A 535 2.64 27.51 16.37
C GLU A 535 3.51 27.10 17.58
N SER A 536 3.01 26.16 18.41
CA SER A 536 3.68 25.68 19.62
C SER A 536 3.81 24.14 19.69
N ALA A 537 3.60 23.43 18.58
CA ALA A 537 3.57 21.97 18.59
C ALA A 537 4.80 21.35 17.92
N GLU A 538 5.44 20.41 18.62
CA GLU A 538 6.43 19.52 18.00
C GLU A 538 5.72 18.47 17.14
N ALA A 539 6.33 18.11 16.00
CA ALA A 539 5.81 17.09 15.10
C ALA A 539 5.59 15.76 15.84
N GLY A 540 4.43 15.13 15.62
CA GLY A 540 4.03 13.89 16.32
C GLY A 540 3.48 14.07 17.73
N SER A 541 3.52 15.27 18.32
CA SER A 541 2.87 15.55 19.61
C SER A 541 1.34 15.45 19.51
N ALA A 542 0.64 15.27 20.63
CA ALA A 542 -0.83 15.25 20.65
C ALA A 542 -1.44 16.56 20.10
N ARG A 543 -0.80 17.71 20.37
CA ARG A 543 -1.24 19.02 19.83
C ARG A 543 -1.06 19.09 18.31
N TRP A 544 0.05 18.59 17.80
CA TRP A 544 0.30 18.48 16.36
C TRP A 544 -0.69 17.52 15.69
N LEU A 545 -0.95 16.36 16.28
CA LEU A 545 -1.96 15.42 15.78
C LEU A 545 -3.36 16.05 15.75
N ALA A 546 -3.75 16.78 16.80
CA ALA A 546 -5.03 17.51 16.80
C ALA A 546 -5.13 18.51 15.64
N ALA A 547 -4.04 19.23 15.34
CA ALA A 547 -3.97 20.17 14.23
C ALA A 547 -4.11 19.45 12.87
N GLU A 548 -3.38 18.35 12.68
CA GLU A 548 -3.40 17.60 11.42
C GLU A 548 -4.71 16.84 11.19
N LEU A 549 -5.35 16.35 12.25
CA LEU A 549 -6.63 15.65 12.16
C LEU A 549 -7.79 16.57 11.73
N LEU A 550 -7.66 17.89 11.85
CA LEU A 550 -8.64 18.85 11.29
C LEU A 550 -8.77 18.71 9.77
N GLU A 551 -7.70 18.35 9.08
CA GLU A 551 -7.69 18.18 7.61
C GLU A 551 -7.85 16.71 7.18
N TYR A 552 -7.97 15.77 8.13
CA TYR A 552 -8.06 14.33 7.85
C TYR A 552 -9.19 14.01 6.85
N HIS A 553 -10.44 14.38 7.16
CA HIS A 553 -11.58 14.02 6.30
C HIS A 553 -11.48 14.67 4.92
N ARG A 554 -10.88 15.87 4.82
CA ARG A 554 -10.60 16.52 3.51
C ARG A 554 -9.56 15.74 2.72
N ARG A 555 -8.46 15.30 3.36
CA ARG A 555 -7.42 14.49 2.73
C ARG A 555 -7.96 13.14 2.27
N GLU A 556 -8.80 12.49 3.07
CA GLU A 556 -9.51 11.25 2.70
C GLU A 556 -10.45 11.44 1.49
N ALA A 557 -11.15 12.57 1.43
CA ALA A 557 -12.06 12.88 0.34
C ALA A 557 -11.36 13.25 -0.98
N ARG A 558 -10.12 13.77 -0.94
CA ARG A 558 -9.39 14.28 -2.13
C ARG A 558 -9.20 13.23 -3.23
N PRO A 559 -8.68 12.01 -2.98
CA PRO A 559 -8.53 10.98 -4.00
C PRO A 559 -9.84 10.61 -4.69
N ALA A 560 -10.93 10.45 -3.91
CA ALA A 560 -12.25 10.16 -4.48
C ALA A 560 -12.74 11.30 -5.37
N TRP A 561 -12.47 12.56 -5.00
CA TRP A 561 -12.74 13.71 -5.87
C TRP A 561 -11.87 13.71 -7.12
N TRP A 562 -10.56 13.49 -6.99
CA TRP A 562 -9.65 13.42 -8.14
C TRP A 562 -10.08 12.33 -9.11
N TRP A 563 -10.37 11.14 -8.60
CA TRP A 563 -10.85 10.01 -9.41
C TRP A 563 -12.19 10.32 -10.07
N TYR A 564 -13.15 10.87 -9.32
CA TYR A 564 -14.43 11.31 -9.88
C TYR A 564 -14.23 12.28 -11.04
N PHE A 565 -13.39 13.31 -10.89
CA PHE A 565 -13.11 14.28 -11.97
C PHE A 565 -12.26 13.70 -13.11
N GLU A 566 -11.43 12.70 -12.85
CA GLU A 566 -10.71 11.95 -13.88
C GLU A 566 -11.67 11.14 -14.73
N GLN A 567 -12.59 10.39 -14.09
CA GLN A 567 -13.64 9.60 -14.75
C GLN A 567 -14.61 10.46 -15.57
N LEU A 568 -14.89 11.71 -15.17
CA LEU A 568 -15.66 12.64 -16.01
C LEU A 568 -14.96 12.94 -17.35
N GLY A 569 -13.64 12.79 -17.42
CA GLY A 569 -12.84 13.00 -18.63
C GLY A 569 -12.59 11.74 -19.45
N MET A 570 -13.01 10.55 -18.98
CA MET A 570 -12.77 9.28 -19.65
C MET A 570 -13.86 8.98 -20.69
N SER A 571 -13.48 8.32 -21.79
CA SER A 571 -14.40 7.79 -22.79
C SER A 571 -15.15 6.54 -22.27
N PRO A 572 -16.32 6.19 -22.84
CA PRO A 572 -17.02 4.96 -22.49
C PRO A 572 -16.16 3.69 -22.61
N GLU A 573 -15.21 3.65 -23.55
CA GLU A 573 -14.29 2.54 -23.76
C GLU A 573 -13.18 2.49 -22.70
N GLU A 574 -12.65 3.64 -22.28
CA GLU A 574 -11.70 3.71 -21.15
C GLU A 574 -12.35 3.27 -19.84
N LEU A 575 -13.62 3.65 -19.64
CA LEU A 575 -14.41 3.25 -18.48
C LEU A 575 -14.70 1.73 -18.44
N VAL A 576 -14.53 0.99 -19.54
CA VAL A 576 -14.59 -0.49 -19.52
C VAL A 576 -13.37 -1.09 -18.82
N ASP A 577 -12.21 -0.43 -18.93
CA ASP A 577 -10.98 -0.85 -18.28
C ASP A 577 -10.83 -0.29 -16.85
N ASP A 578 -11.72 0.63 -16.45
CA ASP A 578 -11.81 1.17 -15.09
C ASP A 578 -12.73 0.34 -14.19
N SER A 579 -12.13 -0.26 -13.16
CA SER A 579 -12.88 -1.08 -12.20
C SER A 579 -13.88 -0.32 -11.33
N GLU A 580 -13.92 1.01 -11.34
CA GLU A 580 -14.86 1.83 -10.53
C GLU A 580 -16.07 2.33 -11.32
N SER A 581 -16.22 1.91 -12.59
CA SER A 581 -17.29 2.37 -13.46
C SER A 581 -17.89 1.26 -14.29
N ILE A 582 -18.99 1.55 -14.99
CA ILE A 582 -19.52 0.69 -16.05
C ILE A 582 -19.55 1.49 -17.34
N GLY A 583 -18.67 1.16 -18.26
CA GLY A 583 -18.57 1.71 -19.60
C GLY A 583 -19.49 1.03 -20.63
N CYS A 584 -19.69 1.70 -21.77
CA CYS A 584 -20.40 1.17 -22.94
C CYS A 584 -21.82 0.61 -22.68
N LEU A 585 -22.65 1.36 -21.94
CA LEU A 585 -24.05 1.02 -21.68
C LEU A 585 -24.95 1.29 -22.89
N GLU A 586 -25.83 0.33 -23.17
CA GLU A 586 -26.84 0.41 -24.23
C GLU A 586 -28.22 -0.04 -23.72
N PRO A 587 -29.33 0.60 -24.13
CA PRO A 587 -30.67 0.12 -23.78
C PRO A 587 -30.93 -1.28 -24.34
N ASP A 588 -31.54 -2.16 -23.54
CA ASP A 588 -31.96 -3.46 -24.06
C ASP A 588 -33.14 -3.29 -25.04
N PRO A 589 -32.99 -3.65 -26.33
CA PRO A 589 -34.04 -3.43 -27.32
C PRO A 589 -35.26 -4.34 -27.14
N LEU A 590 -35.16 -5.40 -26.34
CA LEU A 590 -36.20 -6.39 -26.13
C LEU A 590 -36.99 -6.16 -24.83
N VAL A 591 -36.50 -5.33 -23.92
CA VAL A 591 -37.11 -5.09 -22.60
C VAL A 591 -37.58 -3.64 -22.48
N PRO A 592 -38.89 -3.36 -22.62
CA PRO A 592 -39.41 -2.01 -22.47
C PRO A 592 -39.30 -1.51 -21.01
N PRO A 593 -39.23 -0.18 -20.78
CA PRO A 593 -39.15 0.36 -19.43
C PRO A 593 -40.38 0.01 -18.57
N GLU A 594 -40.15 -0.42 -17.34
CA GLU A 594 -41.21 -0.81 -16.41
C GLU A 594 -41.57 0.35 -15.46
N GLY A 595 -42.87 0.56 -15.20
CA GLY A 595 -43.35 1.60 -14.28
C GLY A 595 -43.23 1.17 -12.81
N ARG A 596 -42.60 2.01 -11.98
CA ARG A 596 -42.53 1.83 -10.51
C ARG A 596 -42.94 3.13 -9.80
N LYS A 597 -44.19 3.20 -9.33
CA LYS A 597 -44.81 4.44 -8.81
C LYS A 597 -44.75 5.59 -9.85
N LYS A 598 -44.05 6.69 -9.55
CA LYS A 598 -43.84 7.83 -10.47
C LYS A 598 -42.52 7.75 -11.24
N SER A 599 -41.85 6.59 -11.22
CA SER A 599 -40.51 6.36 -11.77
C SER A 599 -40.53 5.27 -12.83
N LEU A 600 -39.51 5.24 -13.69
CA LEU A 600 -39.32 4.23 -14.73
C LEU A 600 -38.07 3.41 -14.44
N VAL A 601 -38.13 2.10 -14.66
CA VAL A 601 -37.00 1.19 -14.59
C VAL A 601 -36.56 0.84 -16.00
N HIS A 602 -35.33 1.19 -16.36
CA HIS A 602 -34.74 0.88 -17.66
C HIS A 602 -33.78 -0.29 -17.54
N THR A 603 -33.85 -1.25 -18.46
CA THR A 603 -32.89 -2.34 -18.57
C THR A 603 -31.80 -1.94 -19.57
N LEU A 604 -30.55 -1.92 -19.12
CA LEU A 604 -29.37 -1.59 -19.92
C LEU A 604 -28.43 -2.80 -20.01
N ARG A 605 -27.72 -2.91 -21.13
CA ARG A 605 -26.69 -3.92 -21.40
C ARG A 605 -25.32 -3.29 -21.37
N PHE A 606 -24.30 -4.04 -20.95
CA PHE A 606 -22.90 -3.60 -20.93
C PHE A 606 -21.96 -4.76 -21.31
N PRO A 607 -20.77 -4.49 -21.89
CA PRO A 607 -19.80 -5.52 -22.23
C PRO A 607 -19.20 -6.17 -20.99
N ALA A 608 -18.63 -7.37 -21.13
CA ALA A 608 -17.92 -8.03 -20.04
C ALA A 608 -16.75 -7.15 -19.57
N GLN A 609 -16.83 -6.70 -18.32
CA GLN A 609 -15.88 -5.77 -17.72
C GLN A 609 -15.82 -6.01 -16.21
N ASP A 610 -14.73 -5.59 -15.58
CA ASP A 610 -14.65 -5.57 -14.12
C ASP A 610 -15.19 -4.24 -13.62
N HIS A 611 -16.11 -4.26 -12.66
CA HIS A 611 -16.62 -3.04 -12.01
C HIS A 611 -16.92 -3.29 -10.53
N LYS A 612 -16.92 -2.21 -9.73
CA LYS A 612 -17.29 -2.21 -8.30
C LYS A 612 -18.64 -1.56 -8.02
N LEU A 613 -19.30 -1.00 -9.04
CA LEU A 613 -20.66 -0.47 -8.89
C LEU A 613 -21.62 -1.57 -8.45
N GLY A 614 -22.47 -1.24 -7.48
CA GLY A 614 -23.56 -2.07 -6.98
C GLY A 614 -24.89 -1.32 -6.99
N PRO A 615 -25.95 -1.91 -6.42
CA PRO A 615 -27.22 -1.20 -6.24
C PRO A 615 -27.02 0.09 -5.44
N GLY A 616 -27.60 1.18 -5.93
CA GLY A 616 -27.43 2.50 -5.34
C GLY A 616 -27.38 3.64 -6.37
N ARG A 617 -27.20 4.85 -5.86
CA ARG A 617 -27.20 6.08 -6.66
C ARG A 617 -25.94 6.17 -7.51
N VAL A 618 -26.10 6.55 -8.77
CA VAL A 618 -25.02 6.64 -9.77
C VAL A 618 -25.08 7.94 -10.57
N TYR A 619 -23.97 8.27 -11.22
CA TYR A 619 -23.78 9.52 -11.96
C TYR A 619 -23.37 9.23 -13.40
N ASP A 620 -23.75 10.12 -14.31
CA ASP A 620 -23.39 10.05 -15.72
C ASP A 620 -22.11 10.88 -15.93
N PRO A 621 -20.97 10.27 -16.29
CA PRO A 621 -19.70 10.98 -16.45
C PRO A 621 -19.76 12.04 -17.56
N ALA A 622 -20.62 11.87 -18.57
CA ALA A 622 -20.75 12.84 -19.66
C ALA A 622 -21.40 14.16 -19.21
N THR A 623 -22.17 14.14 -18.13
CA THR A 623 -22.86 15.33 -17.60
C THR A 623 -22.39 15.75 -16.20
N GLY A 624 -21.76 14.84 -15.46
CA GLY A 624 -21.46 15.00 -14.03
C GLY A 624 -22.70 14.98 -13.14
N GLU A 625 -23.89 14.71 -13.67
CA GLU A 625 -25.15 14.75 -12.93
C GLU A 625 -25.66 13.35 -12.53
N ASN A 626 -26.69 13.33 -11.68
CA ASN A 626 -27.33 12.09 -11.21
C ASN A 626 -27.99 11.36 -12.38
N ALA A 627 -27.61 10.10 -12.61
CA ALA A 627 -28.13 9.25 -13.69
C ALA A 627 -29.32 8.36 -13.26
N GLY A 628 -29.56 8.22 -11.96
CA GLY A 628 -30.58 7.38 -11.36
C GLY A 628 -30.03 6.51 -10.23
N GLU A 629 -30.74 5.43 -9.95
CA GLU A 629 -30.36 4.41 -8.96
C GLU A 629 -30.32 3.03 -9.61
N ILE A 630 -29.19 2.34 -9.51
CA ILE A 630 -29.09 0.94 -9.89
C ILE A 630 -29.89 0.11 -8.89
N LEU A 631 -30.82 -0.71 -9.38
CA LEU A 631 -31.58 -1.65 -8.56
C LEU A 631 -30.93 -3.04 -8.52
N GLU A 632 -30.39 -3.46 -9.66
CA GLU A 632 -29.89 -4.81 -9.90
C GLU A 632 -28.82 -4.77 -10.99
N ILE A 633 -27.76 -5.56 -10.82
CA ILE A 633 -26.75 -5.81 -11.84
C ILE A 633 -26.58 -7.32 -11.97
N ASN A 634 -26.50 -7.80 -13.20
CA ASN A 634 -26.23 -9.18 -13.55
C ASN A 634 -25.02 -9.24 -14.50
N ASP A 635 -23.84 -9.39 -13.91
CA ASP A 635 -22.56 -9.46 -14.61
C ASP A 635 -22.48 -10.68 -15.56
N ALA A 636 -23.16 -11.78 -15.23
CA ALA A 636 -23.12 -13.01 -16.04
C ALA A 636 -23.82 -12.80 -17.39
N THR A 637 -24.82 -11.93 -17.44
CA THR A 637 -25.55 -11.58 -18.66
C THR A 637 -25.16 -10.22 -19.24
N GLY A 638 -24.34 -9.44 -18.52
CA GLY A 638 -24.02 -8.05 -18.85
C GLY A 638 -25.27 -7.14 -18.86
N MET A 639 -26.13 -7.25 -17.85
CA MET A 639 -27.37 -6.46 -17.77
C MET A 639 -27.49 -5.73 -16.43
N LEU A 640 -28.05 -4.52 -16.43
CA LEU A 640 -28.41 -3.80 -15.20
C LEU A 640 -29.78 -3.14 -15.32
N LYS A 641 -30.43 -2.90 -14.17
CA LYS A 641 -31.70 -2.18 -14.06
C LYS A 641 -31.48 -0.82 -13.39
N LEU A 642 -31.79 0.25 -14.11
CA LEU A 642 -31.64 1.64 -13.67
C LEU A 642 -33.00 2.29 -13.41
N LEU A 643 -33.28 2.62 -12.15
CA LEU A 643 -34.46 3.39 -11.74
C LEU A 643 -34.23 4.88 -11.97
N ARG A 644 -35.09 5.51 -12.77
CA ARG A 644 -35.08 6.94 -13.05
C ARG A 644 -36.36 7.61 -12.53
N GLY A 645 -36.17 8.63 -11.70
CA GLY A 645 -37.26 9.46 -11.19
C GLY A 645 -37.86 10.38 -12.26
N PRO A 646 -39.01 11.01 -11.99
CA PRO A 646 -39.73 11.82 -12.97
C PRO A 646 -38.95 13.06 -13.46
N LYS A 647 -37.93 13.51 -12.72
CA LYS A 647 -37.02 14.59 -13.15
C LYS A 647 -36.01 14.15 -14.23
N LEU A 648 -35.76 12.85 -14.36
CA LEU A 648 -34.77 12.26 -15.27
C LEU A 648 -35.40 11.68 -16.54
N THR A 649 -36.73 11.74 -16.68
CA THR A 649 -37.47 11.19 -17.83
C THR A 649 -37.12 11.87 -19.15
N ALA A 650 -36.80 13.18 -19.11
CA ALA A 650 -36.42 13.95 -20.30
C ALA A 650 -34.90 13.95 -20.58
N VAL A 651 -34.10 13.38 -19.67
CA VAL A 651 -32.64 13.28 -19.81
C VAL A 651 -32.33 11.97 -20.55
N PRO A 652 -31.44 11.96 -21.57
CA PRO A 652 -31.02 10.74 -22.26
C PRO A 652 -30.51 9.65 -21.31
N LEU A 653 -30.54 8.40 -21.79
CA LEU A 653 -29.94 7.29 -21.05
C LEU A 653 -28.42 7.41 -21.10
N PRO A 654 -27.73 7.14 -19.97
CA PRO A 654 -26.29 7.28 -19.88
C PRO A 654 -25.60 6.19 -20.70
N ARG A 655 -24.48 6.53 -21.35
CA ARG A 655 -23.58 5.55 -21.99
C ARG A 655 -22.55 4.97 -21.04
N SER A 656 -22.39 5.56 -19.86
CA SER A 656 -21.52 5.04 -18.81
C SER A 656 -22.04 5.46 -17.44
N LEU A 657 -21.69 4.71 -16.40
CA LEU A 657 -22.07 5.03 -15.02
C LEU A 657 -20.82 5.05 -14.15
N ILE A 658 -20.74 6.04 -13.28
CA ILE A 658 -19.69 6.18 -12.26
C ILE A 658 -20.32 6.33 -10.89
N SER A 659 -19.51 6.11 -9.85
CA SER A 659 -19.89 6.45 -8.48
C SER A 659 -19.93 7.98 -8.29
N GLY A 660 -20.63 8.45 -7.26
CA GLY A 660 -20.61 9.87 -6.93
C GLY A 660 -19.32 10.30 -6.24
N GLY A 661 -19.21 11.60 -5.95
CA GLY A 661 -18.18 12.10 -5.03
C GLY A 661 -18.29 11.50 -3.62
N PRO A 662 -17.29 11.73 -2.76
CA PRO A 662 -17.23 11.18 -1.40
C PRO A 662 -18.45 11.58 -0.56
N PHE A 663 -18.73 10.78 0.48
CA PHE A 663 -19.82 11.04 1.42
C PHE A 663 -19.63 12.37 2.16
N ASP A 664 -20.75 13.00 2.53
CA ASP A 664 -20.74 14.20 3.38
C ASP A 664 -20.21 13.86 4.77
N ASP A 665 -19.10 14.49 5.15
CA ASP A 665 -18.32 14.34 6.37
C ASP A 665 -18.38 15.60 7.25
N SER A 666 -19.28 16.54 6.95
CA SER A 666 -19.40 17.83 7.66
C SER A 666 -19.60 17.67 9.17
N GLN A 667 -20.36 16.66 9.60
CA GLN A 667 -20.60 16.41 11.02
C GLN A 667 -19.33 15.95 11.74
N GLN A 668 -18.55 15.07 11.12
CA GLN A 668 -17.28 14.59 11.65
C GLN A 668 -16.26 15.72 11.72
N ARG A 669 -16.11 16.51 10.64
CA ARG A 669 -15.23 17.69 10.62
C ARG A 669 -15.58 18.67 11.75
N ASN A 670 -16.87 18.95 11.94
CA ASN A 670 -17.34 19.85 13.00
C ASN A 670 -17.08 19.28 14.40
N ALA A 671 -17.15 17.96 14.60
CA ALA A 671 -16.84 17.33 15.87
C ALA A 671 -15.34 17.38 16.19
N VAL A 672 -14.48 17.07 15.22
CA VAL A 672 -13.02 17.20 15.37
C VAL A 672 -12.64 18.65 15.64
N PHE A 673 -13.30 19.62 14.97
CA PHE A 673 -13.12 21.04 15.26
C PHE A 673 -13.43 21.39 16.72
N ARG A 674 -14.58 20.95 17.28
CA ARG A 674 -14.91 21.17 18.71
C ARG A 674 -13.87 20.56 19.65
N PHE A 675 -13.39 19.37 19.33
CA PHE A 675 -12.36 18.69 20.13
C PHE A 675 -11.02 19.45 20.09
N ALA A 676 -10.55 19.81 18.90
CA ALA A 676 -9.31 20.56 18.71
C ALA A 676 -9.38 21.96 19.36
N GLU A 677 -10.53 22.62 19.30
CA GLU A 677 -10.78 23.89 19.98
C GLU A 677 -10.61 23.75 21.51
N SER A 678 -11.10 22.65 22.10
CA SER A 678 -10.90 22.39 23.53
C SER A 678 -9.43 22.21 23.91
N ILE A 679 -8.64 21.53 23.06
CA ILE A 679 -7.19 21.39 23.25
C ILE A 679 -6.49 22.75 23.12
N GLN A 680 -6.88 23.56 22.15
CA GLN A 680 -6.32 24.89 21.93
C GLN A 680 -6.54 25.78 23.16
N ARG A 681 -7.74 25.74 23.75
CA ARG A 681 -8.12 26.52 24.94
C ARG A 681 -7.64 25.94 26.27
N GLY A 682 -7.18 24.69 26.28
CA GLY A 682 -6.75 23.99 27.50
C GLY A 682 -7.90 23.68 28.47
N GLU A 683 -9.12 23.48 27.95
CA GLU A 683 -10.34 23.31 28.77
C GLU A 683 -10.52 21.89 29.33
N ALA A 684 -9.79 20.90 28.81
CA ALA A 684 -9.97 19.49 29.14
C ALA A 684 -11.43 19.01 29.02
N ARG A 685 -12.17 19.51 28.02
CA ARG A 685 -13.60 19.19 27.85
C ARG A 685 -13.84 17.73 27.50
N TYR A 686 -12.87 17.03 26.92
CA TYR A 686 -13.00 15.64 26.49
C TYR A 686 -11.83 14.77 27.02
N PRO A 687 -11.76 14.49 28.34
CA PRO A 687 -10.57 13.84 28.94
C PRO A 687 -10.26 12.45 28.40
N ALA A 688 -11.27 11.68 27.99
CA ALA A 688 -11.08 10.36 27.40
C ALA A 688 -10.38 10.46 26.02
N LEU A 689 -10.81 11.43 25.20
CA LEU A 689 -10.28 11.65 23.86
C LEU A 689 -8.86 12.21 23.89
N GLU A 690 -8.57 13.10 24.84
CA GLU A 690 -7.22 13.57 25.06
C GLU A 690 -6.28 12.43 25.49
N ALA A 691 -6.73 11.54 26.39
CA ALA A 691 -5.95 10.37 26.80
C ALA A 691 -5.66 9.44 25.61
N ILE A 692 -6.66 9.20 24.73
CA ILE A 692 -6.45 8.44 23.49
C ILE A 692 -5.42 9.13 22.60
N LEU A 693 -5.56 10.45 22.37
CA LEU A 693 -4.67 11.20 21.49
C LEU A 693 -3.22 11.21 22.01
N LYS A 694 -3.03 11.37 23.33
CA LYS A 694 -1.75 11.34 24.03
C LYS A 694 -1.18 9.92 24.22
N ARG A 695 -2.00 8.88 24.03
CA ARG A 695 -1.70 7.48 24.38
C ARG A 695 -1.40 7.30 25.87
N ASP A 696 -2.10 8.02 26.72
CA ASP A 696 -1.99 7.87 28.18
C ASP A 696 -2.61 6.54 28.63
N CYS A 697 -2.12 5.94 29.73
CA CYS A 697 -2.78 4.77 30.31
C CYS A 697 -4.23 5.09 30.69
N PRO A 698 -5.17 4.15 30.53
CA PRO A 698 -6.57 4.38 30.87
C PRO A 698 -6.75 4.62 32.37
N ARG A 699 -7.55 5.63 32.73
CA ARG A 699 -7.91 5.93 34.11
C ARG A 699 -9.04 5.03 34.57
N VAL A 700 -8.75 4.22 35.59
CA VAL A 700 -9.70 3.32 36.24
C VAL A 700 -9.68 3.57 37.74
N GLN A 701 -10.85 3.80 38.33
CA GLN A 701 -10.96 4.06 39.76
C GLN A 701 -10.39 2.90 40.58
N GLY A 702 -9.43 3.23 41.45
CA GLY A 702 -8.76 2.26 42.32
C GLY A 702 -7.63 1.46 41.67
N ILE A 703 -7.13 1.86 40.50
CA ILE A 703 -5.94 1.30 39.84
C ILE A 703 -5.01 2.45 39.48
N ALA A 704 -3.74 2.40 39.86
CA ALA A 704 -2.78 3.46 39.53
C ALA A 704 -2.37 3.40 38.04
N ALA A 705 -2.00 4.54 37.46
CA ALA A 705 -1.55 4.57 36.07
C ALA A 705 -0.32 3.68 35.85
N GLY A 706 -0.36 2.83 34.82
CA GLY A 706 0.70 1.86 34.51
C GLY A 706 0.58 0.53 35.27
N GLU A 707 -0.36 0.40 36.22
CA GLU A 707 -0.67 -0.91 36.81
C GLU A 707 -1.43 -1.79 35.81
N ARG A 708 -1.32 -3.11 36.02
CA ARG A 708 -1.96 -4.12 35.18
C ARG A 708 -3.49 -4.00 35.25
N ILE A 709 -4.10 -3.93 34.06
CA ILE A 709 -5.57 -4.04 33.85
C ILE A 709 -5.96 -5.27 33.03
N GLN A 710 -4.99 -6.01 32.47
CA GLN A 710 -5.21 -7.27 31.77
C GLN A 710 -5.87 -8.31 32.67
N THR A 711 -7.01 -8.83 32.21
CA THR A 711 -7.73 -9.96 32.81
C THR A 711 -8.34 -10.87 31.74
N THR A 712 -8.62 -12.12 32.11
CA THR A 712 -9.40 -13.06 31.33
C THR A 712 -10.75 -13.39 31.95
N ASP A 713 -11.05 -12.83 33.13
CA ASP A 713 -12.32 -13.04 33.83
C ASP A 713 -13.34 -11.96 33.45
N LEU A 714 -14.49 -12.38 32.92
CA LEU A 714 -15.57 -11.48 32.53
C LEU A 714 -16.08 -10.64 33.72
N ALA A 715 -16.09 -11.17 34.94
CA ALA A 715 -16.54 -10.41 36.11
C ALA A 715 -15.62 -9.23 36.41
N GLU A 716 -14.30 -9.44 36.30
CA GLU A 716 -13.30 -8.38 36.39
C GLU A 716 -13.42 -7.38 35.25
N MET A 717 -13.66 -7.83 34.00
CA MET A 717 -13.90 -6.93 32.86
C MET A 717 -15.12 -6.03 33.08
N LYS A 718 -16.24 -6.59 33.57
CA LYS A 718 -17.45 -5.85 33.93
C LYS A 718 -17.16 -4.79 35.02
N ALA A 719 -16.40 -5.17 36.04
CA ALA A 719 -15.99 -4.26 37.11
C ALA A 719 -15.03 -3.16 36.64
N LEU A 720 -14.14 -3.46 35.69
CA LEU A 720 -13.26 -2.47 35.04
C LEU A 720 -14.09 -1.47 34.22
N SER A 721 -15.02 -1.96 33.39
CA SER A 721 -15.83 -1.08 32.54
C SER A 721 -16.66 -0.08 33.34
N LEU A 722 -17.17 -0.48 34.51
CA LEU A 722 -17.98 0.41 35.36
C LEU A 722 -17.15 1.48 36.10
N ARG A 723 -15.85 1.21 36.30
CA ARG A 723 -14.91 2.07 37.06
C ARG A 723 -14.12 3.04 36.16
N LEU A 724 -14.43 3.13 34.87
CA LEU A 724 -13.80 4.11 33.98
C LEU A 724 -14.11 5.54 34.45
N ASP A 725 -13.08 6.38 34.50
CA ASP A 725 -13.15 7.77 34.97
C ASP A 725 -12.86 8.75 33.84
N GLU A 726 -13.91 9.10 33.10
CA GLU A 726 -13.86 9.85 31.84
C GLU A 726 -12.71 9.38 30.95
N SER A 727 -12.66 8.07 30.70
CA SER A 727 -11.52 7.37 30.10
C SER A 727 -11.97 6.40 29.01
N TYR A 728 -11.02 5.66 28.45
CA TYR A 728 -11.28 4.59 27.50
C TYR A 728 -10.90 3.21 28.08
N LEU A 729 -11.43 2.15 27.49
CA LEU A 729 -10.98 0.77 27.65
C LEU A 729 -10.75 0.16 26.28
N PHE A 730 -9.51 -0.24 25.99
CA PHE A 730 -9.17 -0.99 24.79
C PHE A 730 -9.24 -2.49 25.09
N VAL A 731 -10.14 -3.20 24.41
CA VAL A 731 -10.19 -4.66 24.40
C VAL A 731 -9.82 -5.18 23.01
N GLN A 732 -8.61 -5.73 22.89
CA GLN A 732 -8.15 -6.39 21.67
C GLN A 732 -8.71 -7.82 21.61
N GLY A 733 -9.54 -8.08 20.61
CA GLY A 733 -10.19 -9.36 20.40
C GLY A 733 -9.77 -10.06 19.10
N PRO A 734 -8.74 -10.92 19.14
CA PRO A 734 -8.36 -11.79 18.02
C PRO A 734 -9.53 -12.62 17.44
N PRO A 735 -9.38 -13.24 16.26
CA PRO A 735 -10.42 -14.09 15.66
C PRO A 735 -10.90 -15.21 16.58
N GLY A 736 -12.22 -15.38 16.68
CA GLY A 736 -12.83 -16.46 17.46
C GLY A 736 -12.85 -16.25 18.98
N THR A 737 -12.42 -15.09 19.48
CA THR A 737 -12.34 -14.81 20.94
C THR A 737 -13.64 -14.33 21.57
N GLY A 738 -14.71 -14.15 20.79
CA GLY A 738 -16.02 -13.72 21.30
C GLY A 738 -16.12 -12.21 21.55
N LYS A 739 -15.65 -11.37 20.61
CA LYS A 739 -15.78 -9.89 20.68
C LYS A 739 -17.22 -9.43 20.93
N THR A 740 -18.13 -9.72 20.00
CA THR A 740 -19.55 -9.32 20.10
C THR A 740 -20.22 -9.88 21.36
N TRP A 741 -19.85 -11.12 21.75
CA TRP A 741 -20.31 -11.76 22.98
C TRP A 741 -19.87 -10.99 24.23
N THR A 742 -18.64 -10.46 24.22
CA THR A 742 -18.06 -9.63 25.29
C THR A 742 -18.71 -8.26 25.32
N ASP A 743 -18.84 -7.57 24.17
CA ASP A 743 -19.50 -6.26 24.06
C ASP A 743 -20.91 -6.28 24.64
N ALA A 744 -21.73 -7.24 24.22
CA ALA A 744 -23.11 -7.35 24.69
C ALA A 744 -23.19 -7.50 26.21
N ARG A 745 -22.28 -8.27 26.83
CA ARG A 745 -22.23 -8.49 28.29
C ARG A 745 -21.71 -7.29 29.06
N LEU A 746 -20.77 -6.54 28.50
CA LEU A 746 -20.34 -5.26 29.07
C LEU A 746 -21.48 -4.23 28.99
N ILE A 747 -22.16 -4.11 27.84
CA ILE A 747 -23.29 -3.19 27.67
C ILE A 747 -24.44 -3.56 28.60
N ALA A 748 -24.86 -4.83 28.66
CA ALA A 748 -25.92 -5.28 29.56
C ALA A 748 -25.58 -4.96 31.03
N HIS A 749 -24.32 -5.15 31.44
CA HIS A 749 -23.86 -4.81 32.78
C HIS A 749 -23.92 -3.29 33.06
N LEU A 750 -23.51 -2.46 32.10
CA LEU A 750 -23.61 -1.00 32.20
C LEU A 750 -25.08 -0.55 32.31
N LEU A 751 -25.98 -1.13 31.50
CA LEU A 751 -27.41 -0.84 31.53
C LEU A 751 -28.07 -1.24 32.85
N ALA A 752 -27.70 -2.41 33.40
CA ALA A 752 -28.15 -2.86 34.72
C ALA A 752 -27.73 -1.90 35.85
N ASN A 753 -26.63 -1.16 35.66
CA ASN A 753 -26.14 -0.13 36.57
C ASN A 753 -26.62 1.29 36.18
N GLY A 754 -27.68 1.39 35.37
CA GLY A 754 -28.36 2.65 35.05
C GLY A 754 -27.61 3.57 34.09
N LYS A 755 -26.57 3.07 33.41
CA LYS A 755 -25.79 3.87 32.45
C LYS A 755 -26.51 3.97 31.10
N ARG A 756 -26.28 5.08 30.41
CA ARG A 756 -26.79 5.37 29.07
C ARG A 756 -25.70 5.14 28.03
N VAL A 757 -25.96 4.24 27.08
CA VAL A 757 -24.92 3.66 26.21
C VAL A 757 -25.20 3.95 24.74
N GLY A 758 -24.19 4.48 24.05
CA GLY A 758 -24.14 4.53 22.59
C GLY A 758 -23.52 3.26 22.02
N VAL A 759 -24.02 2.78 20.88
CA VAL A 759 -23.44 1.67 20.13
C VAL A 759 -23.20 2.08 18.68
N THR A 760 -21.95 1.94 18.23
CA THR A 760 -21.57 2.22 16.84
C THR A 760 -20.61 1.16 16.30
N ALA A 761 -20.60 1.04 14.98
CA ALA A 761 -19.67 0.20 14.21
C ALA A 761 -19.62 0.74 12.76
N GLN A 762 -18.71 0.21 11.94
CA GLN A 762 -18.55 0.61 10.54
C GLN A 762 -19.76 0.32 9.64
N SER A 763 -20.59 -0.68 9.99
CA SER A 763 -21.75 -1.07 9.17
C SER A 763 -23.01 -1.30 9.98
N HIS A 764 -24.18 -1.09 9.34
CA HIS A 764 -25.48 -1.42 9.94
C HIS A 764 -25.57 -2.90 10.34
N LYS A 765 -25.02 -3.80 9.52
CA LYS A 765 -25.01 -5.23 9.82
C LYS A 765 -24.24 -5.57 11.10
N ALA A 766 -23.07 -4.96 11.32
CA ALA A 766 -22.31 -5.13 12.56
C ALA A 766 -23.10 -4.63 13.77
N ILE A 767 -23.70 -3.44 13.67
CA ILE A 767 -24.59 -2.90 14.71
C ILE A 767 -25.73 -3.89 15.00
N HIS A 768 -26.43 -4.38 13.98
CA HIS A 768 -27.57 -5.30 14.17
C HIS A 768 -27.17 -6.65 14.79
N ASN A 769 -25.95 -7.13 14.56
CA ASN A 769 -25.45 -8.33 15.23
C ASN A 769 -25.26 -8.08 16.72
N LEU A 770 -24.63 -6.97 17.08
CA LEU A 770 -24.42 -6.60 18.48
C LEU A 770 -25.73 -6.30 19.21
N LEU A 771 -26.70 -5.63 18.55
CA LEU A 771 -28.01 -5.39 19.15
C LEU A 771 -28.76 -6.70 19.45
N ARG A 772 -28.69 -7.69 18.54
CA ARG A 772 -29.30 -9.02 18.77
C ARG A 772 -28.67 -9.74 19.95
N GLU A 773 -27.34 -9.82 20.00
CA GLU A 773 -26.64 -10.44 21.13
C GLU A 773 -26.94 -9.71 22.45
N LEU A 774 -27.03 -8.38 22.43
CA LEU A 774 -27.42 -7.59 23.59
C LEU A 774 -28.84 -7.92 24.07
N GLU A 775 -29.80 -8.09 23.17
CA GLU A 775 -31.16 -8.52 23.54
C GLU A 775 -31.17 -9.90 24.17
N ASP A 776 -30.39 -10.84 23.64
CA ASP A 776 -30.32 -12.21 24.18
C ASP A 776 -29.74 -12.21 25.60
N VAL A 777 -28.61 -11.53 25.80
CA VAL A 777 -28.01 -11.37 27.14
C VAL A 777 -28.94 -10.61 28.08
N ALA A 778 -29.64 -9.58 27.61
CA ALA A 778 -30.58 -8.84 28.45
C ALA A 778 -31.78 -9.70 28.90
N ARG A 779 -32.24 -10.64 28.07
CA ARG A 779 -33.25 -11.63 28.48
C ARG A 779 -32.68 -12.65 29.47
N GLU A 780 -31.45 -13.13 29.25
CA GLU A 780 -30.76 -14.06 30.16
C GLU A 780 -30.54 -13.46 31.55
N ASP A 781 -30.11 -12.19 31.61
CA ASP A 781 -29.76 -11.47 32.84
C ASP A 781 -30.95 -10.67 33.45
N ASP A 782 -32.17 -10.79 32.89
CA ASP A 782 -33.38 -10.02 33.25
C ASP A 782 -33.18 -8.49 33.29
N VAL A 783 -32.41 -7.95 32.33
CA VAL A 783 -32.15 -6.52 32.17
C VAL A 783 -33.17 -5.91 31.22
N ARG A 784 -33.96 -4.94 31.70
CA ARG A 784 -34.89 -4.18 30.85
C ARG A 784 -34.30 -2.83 30.44
N PHE A 785 -34.41 -2.49 29.16
CA PHE A 785 -33.99 -1.19 28.65
C PHE A 785 -34.83 -0.73 27.45
N ARG A 786 -34.72 0.56 27.11
CA ARG A 786 -35.28 1.12 25.88
C ARG A 786 -34.17 1.49 24.90
N GLY A 787 -34.19 0.89 23.71
CA GLY A 787 -33.24 1.13 22.64
C GLY A 787 -33.81 1.95 21.49
N LEU A 788 -32.98 2.78 20.86
CA LEU A 788 -33.33 3.57 19.69
C LEU A 788 -32.24 3.44 18.60
N LYS A 789 -32.62 2.99 17.40
CA LYS A 789 -31.75 2.82 16.24
C LYS A 789 -31.97 3.95 15.23
N LYS A 790 -30.89 4.62 14.82
CA LYS A 790 -30.94 5.57 13.70
C LYS A 790 -30.98 4.80 12.38
N SER A 791 -32.03 5.03 11.60
CA SER A 791 -32.17 4.51 10.23
C SER A 791 -32.06 5.64 9.20
N THR A 792 -31.96 5.29 7.93
CA THR A 792 -31.93 6.21 6.79
C THR A 792 -33.08 5.86 5.87
N LYS A 793 -33.90 6.84 5.49
CA LYS A 793 -35.16 6.62 4.75
C LYS A 793 -34.91 5.96 3.37
N GLU A 794 -33.79 6.28 2.76
CA GLU A 794 -33.34 5.75 1.47
C GLU A 794 -32.63 4.39 1.60
N ASN A 795 -32.42 3.87 2.81
CA ASN A 795 -31.77 2.58 3.05
C ASN A 795 -32.59 1.71 4.02
N PRO A 796 -33.54 0.90 3.53
CA PRO A 796 -34.34 0.02 4.38
C PRO A 796 -33.51 -0.99 5.19
N GLU A 797 -32.32 -1.38 4.73
CA GLU A 797 -31.43 -2.30 5.46
C GLU A 797 -30.85 -1.68 6.74
N SER A 798 -31.01 -0.37 6.92
CA SER A 798 -30.58 0.34 8.13
C SER A 798 -31.58 0.25 9.30
N GLU A 799 -32.79 -0.25 9.05
CA GLU A 799 -33.86 -0.39 10.04
C GLU A 799 -33.66 -1.66 10.90
N TYR A 800 -33.94 -1.52 12.19
CA TYR A 800 -33.91 -2.58 13.18
C TYR A 800 -35.01 -2.34 14.22
N GLU A 801 -35.96 -3.27 14.31
CA GLU A 801 -37.13 -3.20 15.18
C GLU A 801 -37.21 -4.48 16.02
N SER A 802 -37.45 -4.33 17.33
CA SER A 802 -37.62 -5.45 18.28
C SER A 802 -38.41 -5.01 19.51
N ASP A 803 -38.60 -5.92 20.47
CA ASP A 803 -39.22 -5.58 21.77
C ASP A 803 -38.40 -4.53 22.55
N PHE A 804 -37.08 -4.48 22.29
CA PHE A 804 -36.16 -3.57 22.96
C PHE A 804 -35.85 -2.32 22.12
N PHE A 805 -35.89 -2.40 20.78
CA PHE A 805 -35.43 -1.34 19.88
C PHE A 805 -36.52 -0.82 18.95
N LYS A 806 -36.52 0.51 18.76
CA LYS A 806 -37.28 1.19 17.69
C LYS A 806 -36.35 1.90 16.72
N SER A 807 -36.73 1.98 15.44
CA SER A 807 -36.01 2.74 14.42
C SER A 807 -36.66 4.10 14.12
N GLU A 808 -35.84 5.12 13.87
CA GLU A 808 -36.32 6.44 13.41
C GLU A 808 -35.34 7.05 12.38
N SER A 809 -35.92 7.53 11.27
CA SER A 809 -35.19 8.06 10.12
C SER A 809 -35.11 9.58 10.13
N ASN A 810 -36.06 10.27 10.75
CA ASN A 810 -36.07 11.72 10.88
C ASN A 810 -35.18 12.18 12.05
N ASN A 811 -34.20 13.06 11.78
CA ASN A 811 -33.25 13.51 12.79
C ASN A 811 -33.91 14.21 13.98
N SER A 812 -34.85 15.14 13.74
CA SER A 812 -35.50 15.89 14.82
C SER A 812 -36.27 14.97 15.77
N ARG A 813 -37.08 14.06 15.22
CA ARG A 813 -37.81 13.05 16.00
C ARG A 813 -36.87 12.08 16.71
N PHE A 814 -35.80 11.66 16.04
CA PHE A 814 -34.80 10.78 16.62
C PHE A 814 -34.23 11.39 17.91
N PHE A 815 -33.83 12.66 17.88
CA PHE A 815 -33.26 13.31 19.05
C PHE A 815 -34.27 13.52 20.18
N GLU A 816 -35.53 13.84 19.86
CA GLU A 816 -36.61 13.91 20.86
C GLU A 816 -36.81 12.57 21.58
N MET A 817 -36.89 11.47 20.81
CA MET A 817 -37.04 10.12 21.34
C MET A 817 -35.79 9.63 22.08
N SER A 818 -34.61 10.02 21.61
CA SER A 818 -33.34 9.56 22.15
C SER A 818 -33.21 9.87 23.63
N ARG A 819 -33.75 11.01 24.10
CA ARG A 819 -33.71 11.45 25.51
C ARG A 819 -34.33 10.45 26.48
N GLN A 820 -35.22 9.58 26.01
CA GLN A 820 -35.87 8.54 26.81
C GLN A 820 -35.30 7.13 26.58
N ALA A 821 -34.32 6.99 25.68
CA ALA A 821 -33.64 5.75 25.38
C ALA A 821 -32.39 5.59 26.27
N GLN A 822 -32.19 4.38 26.77
CA GLN A 822 -30.98 3.96 27.48
C GLN A 822 -29.89 3.47 26.53
N VAL A 823 -30.29 2.93 25.37
CA VAL A 823 -29.36 2.54 24.29
C VAL A 823 -29.67 3.35 23.04
N VAL A 824 -28.64 3.99 22.48
CA VAL A 824 -28.73 4.72 21.20
C VAL A 824 -27.77 4.06 20.21
N ALA A 825 -28.25 3.65 19.03
CA ALA A 825 -27.45 2.89 18.08
C ALA A 825 -27.45 3.52 16.68
N GLY A 826 -26.28 3.69 16.08
CA GLY A 826 -26.10 4.41 14.81
C GLY A 826 -24.71 4.26 14.23
N THR A 827 -24.53 4.66 12.98
CA THR A 827 -23.19 4.81 12.40
C THR A 827 -22.51 6.07 12.95
N ALA A 828 -21.24 6.29 12.63
CA ALA A 828 -20.44 7.41 13.12
C ALA A 828 -21.11 8.79 12.91
N TRP A 829 -21.82 8.99 11.79
CA TRP A 829 -22.57 10.22 11.50
C TRP A 829 -23.57 10.63 12.58
N LEU A 830 -24.13 9.68 13.33
CA LEU A 830 -25.06 10.01 14.40
C LEU A 830 -24.31 10.68 15.57
N PHE A 831 -23.22 10.07 16.00
CA PHE A 831 -22.51 10.43 17.23
C PHE A 831 -21.59 11.66 17.06
N ALA A 832 -21.23 12.04 15.84
CA ALA A 832 -20.49 13.28 15.58
C ALA A 832 -21.35 14.56 15.69
N ARG A 833 -22.69 14.42 15.73
CA ARG A 833 -23.61 15.56 15.77
C ARG A 833 -23.57 16.29 17.11
N SER A 834 -23.69 17.62 17.06
CA SER A 834 -23.69 18.49 18.24
C SER A 834 -24.79 18.16 19.25
N GLU A 835 -25.91 17.62 18.80
CA GLU A 835 -27.07 17.26 19.63
C GLU A 835 -26.78 16.12 20.60
N LEU A 836 -25.72 15.32 20.35
CA LEU A 836 -25.27 14.24 21.23
C LEU A 836 -24.00 14.58 22.00
N ASP A 837 -23.44 15.79 21.85
CA ASP A 837 -22.21 16.21 22.53
C ASP A 837 -22.33 16.02 24.06
N ARG A 838 -21.47 15.14 24.59
CA ARG A 838 -21.44 14.68 25.99
C ARG A 838 -22.81 14.27 26.57
N GLN A 839 -23.69 13.64 25.77
CA GLN A 839 -25.01 13.19 26.22
C GLN A 839 -25.05 11.73 26.70
N LEU A 840 -23.98 10.96 26.50
CA LEU A 840 -23.90 9.52 26.81
C LEU A 840 -22.86 9.24 27.90
N ASP A 841 -23.14 8.28 28.78
CA ASP A 841 -22.16 7.86 29.79
C ASP A 841 -21.03 7.04 29.14
N TYR A 842 -21.40 6.18 28.18
CA TYR A 842 -20.51 5.28 27.47
C TYR A 842 -20.83 5.27 25.97
N LEU A 843 -19.79 5.17 25.14
CA LEU A 843 -19.89 4.78 23.75
C LEU A 843 -19.09 3.49 23.53
N VAL A 844 -19.75 2.47 23.00
CA VAL A 844 -19.11 1.23 22.56
C VAL A 844 -18.91 1.29 21.05
N ILE A 845 -17.66 1.17 20.63
CA ILE A 845 -17.27 1.07 19.22
C ILE A 845 -16.88 -0.38 18.96
N ASP A 846 -17.76 -1.14 18.32
CA ASP A 846 -17.46 -2.51 17.85
C ASP A 846 -16.71 -2.44 16.51
N GLU A 847 -15.80 -3.38 16.31
CA GLU A 847 -14.80 -3.40 15.25
C GLU A 847 -14.00 -2.07 15.16
N ALA A 848 -13.60 -1.51 16.31
CA ALA A 848 -12.87 -0.25 16.42
C ALA A 848 -11.53 -0.24 15.65
N GLY A 849 -10.95 -1.41 15.33
CA GLY A 849 -9.78 -1.53 14.46
C GLY A 849 -10.05 -1.09 13.01
N GLN A 850 -11.32 -0.94 12.64
CA GLN A 850 -11.75 -0.41 11.34
C GLN A 850 -12.17 1.05 11.42
N VAL A 851 -11.99 1.74 12.55
CA VAL A 851 -12.41 3.13 12.74
C VAL A 851 -11.17 4.01 12.83
N SER A 852 -11.03 4.96 11.90
CA SER A 852 -9.94 5.94 11.91
C SER A 852 -9.85 6.69 13.25
N LEU A 853 -8.64 7.12 13.63
CA LEU A 853 -8.46 7.94 14.83
C LEU A 853 -9.32 9.21 14.77
N ALA A 854 -9.43 9.86 13.60
CA ALA A 854 -10.27 11.04 13.40
C ALA A 854 -11.75 10.75 13.67
N ASP A 855 -12.28 9.65 13.13
CA ASP A 855 -13.69 9.27 13.34
C ASP A 855 -13.96 8.86 14.79
N ALA A 856 -13.04 8.12 15.42
CA ALA A 856 -13.17 7.73 16.82
C ALA A 856 -13.21 8.95 17.75
N LEU A 857 -12.38 9.96 17.50
CA LEU A 857 -12.41 11.23 18.23
C LEU A 857 -13.68 12.02 17.94
N ALA A 858 -14.14 12.06 16.67
CA ALA A 858 -15.38 12.73 16.29
C ALA A 858 -16.60 12.14 17.01
N VAL A 859 -16.80 10.82 16.96
CA VAL A 859 -17.92 10.14 17.63
C VAL A 859 -17.77 10.17 19.15
N GLY A 860 -16.53 10.15 19.63
CA GLY A 860 -16.19 10.21 21.04
C GLY A 860 -16.62 11.51 21.72
N THR A 861 -16.83 12.60 20.98
CA THR A 861 -17.39 13.85 21.54
C THR A 861 -18.77 13.66 22.18
N SER A 862 -19.48 12.58 21.84
CA SER A 862 -20.81 12.29 22.37
C SER A 862 -20.84 11.69 23.79
N THR A 863 -19.70 11.26 24.34
CA THR A 863 -19.65 10.43 25.55
C THR A 863 -18.66 10.90 26.62
N HIS A 864 -18.82 10.42 27.85
CA HIS A 864 -17.82 10.52 28.93
C HIS A 864 -16.77 9.41 28.86
N ASN A 865 -17.17 8.16 28.62
CA ASN A 865 -16.28 7.00 28.53
C ASN A 865 -16.37 6.27 27.19
N LEU A 866 -15.30 5.61 26.77
CA LEU A 866 -15.25 4.80 25.54
C LEU A 866 -14.88 3.35 25.84
N ILE A 867 -15.54 2.41 25.17
CA ILE A 867 -15.11 1.02 25.08
C ILE A 867 -14.80 0.73 23.62
N LEU A 868 -13.53 0.43 23.35
CA LEU A 868 -13.01 0.18 22.01
C LEU A 868 -12.75 -1.31 21.88
N LEU A 869 -13.68 -2.05 21.27
CA LEU A 869 -13.54 -3.47 20.98
C LEU A 869 -13.21 -3.68 19.51
N GLY A 870 -12.20 -4.49 19.23
CA GLY A 870 -11.81 -4.76 17.86
C GLY A 870 -10.45 -5.44 17.78
N ASP A 871 -9.92 -5.51 16.57
CA ASP A 871 -8.60 -6.07 16.33
C ASP A 871 -7.88 -5.29 15.23
N PRO A 872 -6.85 -4.47 15.56
CA PRO A 872 -6.09 -3.73 14.57
C PRO A 872 -5.30 -4.63 13.61
N LEU A 873 -5.14 -5.92 13.94
CA LEU A 873 -4.41 -6.89 13.11
C LEU A 873 -5.33 -7.67 12.13
N GLN A 874 -6.64 -7.40 12.14
CA GLN A 874 -7.59 -7.83 11.10
C GLN A 874 -7.73 -6.75 10.02
N LEU A 875 -8.68 -6.87 9.09
CA LEU A 875 -8.81 -5.91 7.99
C LEU A 875 -8.96 -4.48 8.52
N ALA A 876 -8.00 -3.61 8.19
CA ALA A 876 -8.04 -2.20 8.49
C ALA A 876 -9.06 -1.47 7.59
N GLN A 877 -9.40 -0.23 7.95
CA GLN A 877 -10.13 0.66 7.07
C GLN A 877 -9.31 0.93 5.81
N VAL A 878 -9.95 0.90 4.64
CA VAL A 878 -9.30 1.33 3.40
C VAL A 878 -9.24 2.86 3.42
N SER A 879 -8.09 3.42 3.79
CA SER A 879 -7.78 4.85 3.63
C SER A 879 -7.43 5.12 2.18
N GLN A 880 -7.99 6.20 1.63
CA GLN A 880 -7.68 6.65 0.27
C GLN A 880 -6.70 7.82 0.29
N GLY A 881 -6.73 8.65 1.35
CA GLY A 881 -5.94 9.87 1.47
C GLY A 881 -4.50 9.62 1.91
N VAL A 882 -3.61 10.53 1.53
CA VAL A 882 -2.27 10.59 2.11
C VAL A 882 -2.32 11.47 3.36
N HIS A 883 -1.85 10.92 4.48
CA HIS A 883 -1.86 11.59 5.77
C HIS A 883 -0.46 11.74 6.35
N PRO A 884 -0.20 12.79 7.13
CA PRO A 884 0.99 12.87 7.95
C PRO A 884 1.14 11.65 8.89
N PRO A 885 2.37 11.32 9.34
CA PRO A 885 2.62 10.17 10.21
C PRO A 885 1.71 10.15 11.43
N GLY A 886 1.09 8.99 11.70
CA GLY A 886 0.18 8.79 12.83
C GLY A 886 -1.28 9.22 12.61
N CYS A 887 -1.57 10.09 11.65
CA CYS A 887 -2.94 10.56 11.40
C CYS A 887 -3.80 9.55 10.62
N GLY A 888 -3.18 8.70 9.79
CA GLY A 888 -3.87 7.68 8.98
C GLY A 888 -4.23 6.40 9.73
N ALA A 889 -3.88 6.27 11.00
CA ALA A 889 -4.09 5.05 11.78
C ALA A 889 -5.55 4.92 12.26
N SER A 890 -6.02 3.68 12.43
CA SER A 890 -7.21 3.41 13.26
C SER A 890 -6.95 3.79 14.72
N VAL A 891 -8.01 4.00 15.49
CA VAL A 891 -7.88 4.31 16.92
C VAL A 891 -7.13 3.20 17.68
N LEU A 892 -7.33 1.93 17.29
CA LEU A 892 -6.65 0.81 17.92
C LEU A 892 -5.17 0.71 17.50
N GLU A 893 -4.84 0.96 16.23
CA GLU A 893 -3.44 1.03 15.78
C GLU A 893 -2.68 2.17 16.47
N HIS A 894 -3.32 3.35 16.62
CA HIS A 894 -2.73 4.47 17.35
C HIS A 894 -2.43 4.11 18.81
N LEU A 895 -3.36 3.45 19.50
CA LEU A 895 -3.19 3.04 20.89
C LEU A 895 -2.18 1.89 21.04
N LEU A 896 -2.10 1.00 20.05
CA LEU A 896 -1.18 -0.14 20.04
C LEU A 896 0.27 0.29 19.78
N GLY A 897 0.48 1.29 18.92
CA GLY A 897 1.80 1.74 18.52
C GLY A 897 2.60 0.62 17.84
N GLU A 898 3.85 0.42 18.26
CA GLU A 898 4.75 -0.61 17.70
C GLU A 898 4.64 -1.97 18.41
N ALA A 899 3.81 -2.06 19.45
CA ALA A 899 3.63 -3.31 20.19
C ALA A 899 2.91 -4.34 19.29
N PRO A 900 3.32 -5.62 19.32
CA PRO A 900 2.65 -6.65 18.52
C PRO A 900 1.21 -6.93 18.99
N THR A 901 0.91 -6.68 20.26
CA THR A 901 -0.40 -6.85 20.90
C THR A 901 -0.50 -5.87 22.08
N ILE A 902 -1.72 -5.56 22.53
CA ILE A 902 -1.95 -4.61 23.62
C ILE A 902 -1.24 -5.04 24.92
N THR A 903 -0.51 -4.13 25.57
CA THR A 903 0.23 -4.42 26.80
C THR A 903 -0.70 -4.50 28.02
N GLU A 904 -0.24 -5.16 29.08
CA GLU A 904 -1.08 -5.50 30.24
C GLU A 904 -1.59 -4.30 31.05
N ASP A 905 -0.94 -3.14 30.90
CA ASP A 905 -1.23 -1.86 31.55
C ASP A 905 -2.12 -0.93 30.69
N ARG A 906 -2.33 -1.28 29.41
CA ARG A 906 -3.03 -0.42 28.43
C ARG A 906 -4.39 -0.93 27.99
N GLY A 907 -4.65 -2.22 28.15
CA GLY A 907 -5.93 -2.80 27.77
C GLY A 907 -6.08 -4.27 28.12
N ILE A 908 -7.08 -4.88 27.53
CA ILE A 908 -7.42 -6.30 27.69
C ILE A 908 -7.19 -7.01 26.36
N PHE A 909 -6.38 -8.05 26.36
CA PHE A 909 -6.19 -8.98 25.26
C PHE A 909 -7.02 -10.25 25.52
N LEU A 910 -7.96 -10.56 24.62
CA LEU A 910 -8.73 -11.79 24.70
C LEU A 910 -7.88 -12.97 24.18
N GLU A 911 -7.26 -13.71 25.08
CA GLU A 911 -6.24 -14.72 24.73
C GLU A 911 -6.79 -16.09 24.29
N ARG A 912 -8.10 -16.34 24.39
CA ARG A 912 -8.72 -17.65 24.09
C ARG A 912 -9.64 -17.60 22.88
N SER A 913 -9.31 -18.33 21.83
CA SER A 913 -10.15 -18.53 20.65
C SER A 913 -11.04 -19.78 20.82
N TYR A 914 -12.35 -19.58 20.74
CA TYR A 914 -13.37 -20.64 20.73
C TYR A 914 -13.62 -21.24 19.33
N ARG A 915 -12.90 -20.76 18.30
CA ARG A 915 -13.09 -21.18 16.90
C ARG A 915 -12.03 -22.19 16.45
N MET A 916 -10.75 -21.79 16.51
CA MET A 916 -9.66 -22.48 15.82
C MET A 916 -9.10 -23.63 16.66
N HIS A 917 -8.95 -24.80 16.05
CA HIS A 917 -8.16 -25.91 16.59
C HIS A 917 -6.70 -25.49 16.82
N PRO A 918 -5.98 -26.02 17.84
CA PRO A 918 -4.58 -25.65 18.15
C PRO A 918 -3.64 -25.64 16.95
N ASP A 919 -3.76 -26.61 16.06
CA ASP A 919 -2.89 -26.75 14.89
C ASP A 919 -3.06 -25.63 13.84
N VAL A 920 -4.20 -24.95 13.83
CA VAL A 920 -4.45 -23.74 13.03
C VAL A 920 -4.10 -22.49 13.85
N CYS A 921 -4.51 -22.47 15.12
CA CYS A 921 -4.33 -21.34 16.01
C CYS A 921 -2.86 -21.03 16.28
N ALA A 922 -1.99 -22.04 16.37
CA ALA A 922 -0.57 -21.85 16.68
C ALA A 922 0.16 -21.01 15.62
N PHE A 923 -0.07 -21.28 14.33
CA PHE A 923 0.49 -20.47 13.25
C PHE A 923 0.02 -19.01 13.32
N ILE A 924 -1.30 -18.80 13.49
CA ILE A 924 -1.88 -17.44 13.58
C ILE A 924 -1.38 -16.72 14.85
N SER A 925 -1.25 -17.44 15.95
CA SER A 925 -0.70 -16.91 17.19
C SER A 925 0.75 -16.47 17.02
N GLU A 926 1.61 -17.33 16.45
CA GLU A 926 3.02 -17.03 16.15
C GLU A 926 3.14 -15.81 15.23
N ILE A 927 2.50 -15.89 14.06
CA ILE A 927 2.71 -14.90 12.99
C ILE A 927 1.96 -13.60 13.24
N VAL A 928 0.84 -13.59 13.96
CA VAL A 928 0.01 -12.37 14.12
C VAL A 928 0.05 -11.84 15.55
N TYR A 929 -0.11 -12.70 16.56
CA TYR A 929 -0.35 -12.29 17.95
C TYR A 929 0.80 -12.58 18.91
N ALA A 930 2.04 -12.67 18.39
CA ALA A 930 3.25 -12.90 19.19
C ALA A 930 3.15 -14.08 20.19
N GLY A 931 2.47 -15.16 19.79
CA GLY A 931 2.30 -16.37 20.59
C GLY A 931 1.28 -16.27 21.73
N ARG A 932 0.56 -15.15 21.89
CA ARG A 932 -0.38 -14.94 23.00
C ARG A 932 -1.75 -15.59 22.80
N LEU A 933 -2.16 -15.83 21.56
CA LEU A 933 -3.46 -16.44 21.26
C LEU A 933 -3.42 -17.97 21.45
N ARG A 934 -4.43 -18.53 22.13
CA ARG A 934 -4.55 -19.96 22.42
C ARG A 934 -5.94 -20.46 22.06
N SER A 935 -6.05 -21.75 21.75
CA SER A 935 -7.35 -22.40 21.54
C SER A 935 -8.02 -22.74 22.86
N ASP A 936 -9.33 -22.51 22.93
CA ASP A 936 -10.15 -23.05 24.01
C ASP A 936 -10.34 -24.57 23.86
N THR A 937 -10.58 -25.27 24.98
CA THR A 937 -10.88 -26.70 25.03
C THR A 937 -12.02 -27.14 24.10
N LEU A 938 -13.04 -26.30 23.88
CA LEU A 938 -14.13 -26.62 22.95
C LEU A 938 -13.65 -26.69 21.50
N ALA A 939 -12.68 -25.86 21.12
CA ALA A 939 -12.12 -25.85 19.77
C ALA A 939 -11.22 -27.06 19.52
N VAL A 940 -10.58 -27.60 20.57
CA VAL A 940 -9.75 -28.82 20.50
C VAL A 940 -10.58 -30.04 20.10
N GLN A 941 -11.86 -30.08 20.45
CA GLN A 941 -12.73 -31.22 20.15
C GLN A 941 -13.14 -31.30 18.68
N ARG A 942 -12.98 -30.20 17.92
CA ARG A 942 -13.39 -30.17 16.51
C ARG A 942 -12.31 -30.78 15.63
N THR A 943 -12.66 -31.88 14.95
CA THR A 943 -11.74 -32.60 14.06
C THR A 943 -12.40 -33.01 12.76
N THR A 944 -11.60 -33.31 11.74
CA THR A 944 -12.07 -33.94 10.50
C THR A 944 -11.38 -35.28 10.29
N SER A 945 -11.97 -36.16 9.47
CA SER A 945 -11.31 -37.41 9.05
C SER A 945 -10.01 -37.20 8.26
N PHE A 946 -9.71 -35.96 7.84
CA PHE A 946 -8.49 -35.55 7.15
C PHE A 946 -7.47 -34.87 8.09
N GLY A 947 -7.72 -34.95 9.39
CA GLY A 947 -6.90 -34.33 10.43
C GLY A 947 -7.22 -32.85 10.65
N THR A 948 -6.23 -32.13 11.16
CA THR A 948 -6.30 -30.73 11.59
C THR A 948 -5.05 -29.96 11.14
N GLY A 949 -5.12 -28.63 11.23
CA GLY A 949 -3.99 -27.74 10.94
C GLY A 949 -4.03 -27.10 9.56
N ILE A 950 -2.84 -26.74 9.05
CA ILE A 950 -2.68 -26.03 7.79
C ILE A 950 -2.10 -26.98 6.74
N ARG A 951 -2.53 -26.83 5.48
CA ARG A 951 -2.02 -27.56 4.32
C ARG A 951 -1.62 -26.57 3.22
N PHE A 952 -0.49 -26.83 2.58
CA PHE A 952 -0.05 -26.09 1.39
C PHE A 952 -0.27 -26.95 0.15
N VAL A 953 -1.01 -26.41 -0.83
CA VAL A 953 -1.34 -27.06 -2.10
C VAL A 953 -0.69 -26.24 -3.22
N PRO A 954 0.53 -26.59 -3.65
CA PRO A 954 1.18 -25.92 -4.78
C PRO A 954 0.45 -26.24 -6.09
N VAL A 955 0.11 -25.21 -6.88
CA VAL A 955 -0.50 -25.37 -8.20
C VAL A 955 0.32 -24.60 -9.23
N GLU A 956 0.97 -25.31 -10.16
CA GLU A 956 1.77 -24.68 -11.21
C GLU A 956 0.89 -24.02 -12.27
N HIS A 957 1.06 -22.72 -12.47
CA HIS A 957 0.44 -21.96 -13.56
C HIS A 957 1.22 -20.67 -13.84
N GLU A 958 1.06 -20.11 -15.05
CA GLU A 958 1.80 -18.92 -15.50
C GLU A 958 0.89 -17.86 -16.18
N GLY A 959 1.15 -16.59 -15.86
CA GLY A 959 0.49 -15.44 -16.47
C GLY A 959 -0.95 -15.19 -16.02
N ASN A 960 -1.43 -15.90 -15.01
CA ASN A 960 -2.72 -15.64 -14.36
C ASN A 960 -2.58 -14.48 -13.37
N ARG A 961 -3.41 -13.45 -13.53
CA ARG A 961 -3.37 -12.21 -12.72
C ARG A 961 -4.38 -12.23 -11.57
N SER A 962 -5.67 -12.37 -11.88
CA SER A 962 -6.78 -12.27 -10.91
C SER A 962 -7.69 -13.50 -10.86
N ALA A 963 -7.44 -14.51 -11.71
CA ALA A 963 -8.18 -15.77 -11.74
C ALA A 963 -7.30 -16.90 -12.30
N SER A 964 -7.42 -18.10 -11.74
CA SER A 964 -6.76 -19.33 -12.19
C SER A 964 -7.75 -20.49 -12.21
N ASP A 965 -8.00 -21.03 -13.40
CA ASP A 965 -8.84 -22.22 -13.57
C ASP A 965 -8.17 -23.48 -13.01
N GLU A 966 -6.83 -23.50 -12.99
CA GLU A 966 -6.00 -24.57 -12.42
C GLU A 966 -6.22 -24.69 -10.91
N GLU A 967 -6.16 -23.57 -10.17
CA GLU A 967 -6.48 -23.57 -8.73
C GLU A 967 -7.94 -23.99 -8.48
N VAL A 968 -8.89 -23.51 -9.30
CA VAL A 968 -10.31 -23.88 -9.17
C VAL A 968 -10.51 -25.38 -9.35
N ALA A 969 -9.89 -25.98 -10.37
CA ALA A 969 -9.98 -27.40 -10.64
C ALA A 969 -9.41 -28.23 -9.49
N GLN A 970 -8.25 -27.81 -8.95
CA GLN A 970 -7.63 -28.48 -7.82
C GLN A 970 -8.48 -28.41 -6.55
N ILE A 971 -9.05 -27.25 -6.24
CA ILE A 971 -9.96 -27.08 -5.09
C ILE A 971 -11.21 -27.95 -5.25
N ALA A 972 -11.81 -27.98 -6.44
CA ALA A 972 -12.99 -28.80 -6.72
C ALA A 972 -12.72 -30.30 -6.52
N ALA A 973 -11.54 -30.78 -6.96
CA ALA A 973 -11.11 -32.16 -6.76
C ALA A 973 -10.94 -32.51 -5.28
N ILE A 974 -10.27 -31.64 -4.51
CA ILE A 974 -10.06 -31.86 -3.08
C ILE A 974 -11.39 -31.87 -2.33
N ILE A 975 -12.29 -30.89 -2.55
CA ILE A 975 -13.61 -30.86 -1.90
C ILE A 975 -14.42 -32.11 -2.23
N THR A 976 -14.39 -32.57 -3.48
CA THR A 976 -15.10 -33.77 -3.90
C THR A 976 -14.63 -35.01 -3.12
N ASN A 977 -13.32 -35.18 -2.96
CA ASN A 977 -12.76 -36.27 -2.14
C ASN A 977 -13.11 -36.11 -0.66
N MET A 978 -13.08 -34.88 -0.14
CA MET A 978 -13.35 -34.63 1.28
C MET A 978 -14.81 -34.87 1.69
N LEU A 979 -15.76 -34.79 0.76
CA LEU A 979 -17.17 -35.09 1.03
C LEU A 979 -17.42 -36.57 1.39
N GLU A 980 -16.46 -37.48 1.15
CA GLU A 980 -16.54 -38.87 1.59
C GLU A 980 -16.15 -39.07 3.07
N GLY A 981 -15.64 -38.01 3.71
CA GLY A 981 -15.19 -38.03 5.10
C GLY A 981 -16.22 -37.56 6.12
N SER A 982 -15.75 -37.33 7.35
CA SER A 982 -16.57 -36.91 8.48
C SER A 982 -16.00 -35.70 9.22
N PHE A 983 -16.89 -35.00 9.91
CA PHE A 983 -16.59 -33.90 10.83
C PHE A 983 -17.13 -34.24 12.21
N THR A 984 -16.29 -34.03 13.22
CA THR A 984 -16.64 -34.14 14.64
C THR A 984 -16.79 -32.74 15.22
N ALA A 985 -17.95 -32.44 15.78
CA ALA A 985 -18.26 -31.15 16.38
C ALA A 985 -17.78 -31.06 17.84
N GLU A 986 -17.94 -29.88 18.45
CA GLU A 986 -17.49 -29.58 19.82
C GLU A 986 -18.26 -30.31 20.92
N ASP A 987 -19.42 -30.90 20.60
CA ASP A 987 -20.22 -31.74 21.50
C ASP A 987 -19.83 -33.24 21.38
N GLY A 988 -18.82 -33.55 20.56
CA GLY A 988 -18.37 -34.91 20.25
C GLY A 988 -19.23 -35.63 19.20
N SER A 989 -20.29 -35.02 18.68
CA SER A 989 -21.10 -35.63 17.63
C SER A 989 -20.32 -35.68 16.31
N THR A 990 -20.38 -36.82 15.63
CA THR A 990 -19.71 -37.03 14.34
C THR A 990 -20.74 -37.23 13.24
N ARG A 991 -20.59 -36.50 12.14
CA ARG A 991 -21.46 -36.61 10.96
C ARG A 991 -20.65 -36.56 9.65
N PRO A 992 -21.21 -37.01 8.52
CA PRO A 992 -20.61 -36.80 7.21
C PRO A 992 -20.39 -35.31 6.93
N LEU A 993 -19.32 -35.01 6.18
CA LEU A 993 -19.08 -33.67 5.63
C LEU A 993 -20.13 -33.35 4.56
N CYS A 994 -20.57 -32.09 4.51
CA CYS A 994 -21.46 -31.58 3.47
C CYS A 994 -20.95 -30.25 2.92
N GLU A 995 -21.56 -29.73 1.85
CA GLU A 995 -21.09 -28.54 1.14
C GLU A 995 -20.98 -27.30 2.03
N LYS A 996 -21.82 -27.20 3.07
CA LYS A 996 -21.82 -26.07 4.03
C LYS A 996 -20.62 -26.06 4.98
N ASP A 997 -19.88 -27.17 5.05
CA ASP A 997 -18.68 -27.29 5.90
C ASP A 997 -17.43 -26.70 5.23
N PHE A 998 -17.56 -26.31 3.96
CA PHE A 998 -16.48 -25.76 3.15
C PHE A 998 -16.70 -24.28 2.89
N MET A 999 -15.62 -23.52 3.04
CA MET A 999 -15.54 -22.13 2.63
C MET A 999 -14.32 -21.91 1.75
N VAL A 1000 -14.50 -21.24 0.61
CA VAL A 1000 -13.42 -20.87 -0.30
C VAL A 1000 -13.33 -19.35 -0.38
N VAL A 1001 -12.18 -18.85 0.05
CA VAL A 1001 -11.84 -17.43 0.10
C VAL A 1001 -10.85 -17.13 -1.02
N ALA A 1002 -11.06 -16.04 -1.74
CA ALA A 1002 -10.11 -15.55 -2.75
C ALA A 1002 -10.00 -14.01 -2.67
N PRO A 1003 -8.84 -13.42 -3.01
CA PRO A 1003 -8.65 -11.97 -2.96
C PRO A 1003 -9.42 -11.24 -4.07
N TYR A 1004 -9.63 -11.88 -5.23
CA TYR A 1004 -10.23 -11.25 -6.40
C TYR A 1004 -11.66 -11.73 -6.67
N ASN A 1005 -12.53 -10.79 -7.04
CA ASN A 1005 -13.89 -11.10 -7.48
C ASN A 1005 -13.90 -12.00 -8.74
N ALA A 1006 -12.94 -11.84 -9.65
CA ALA A 1006 -12.80 -12.70 -10.83
C ALA A 1006 -12.62 -14.17 -10.45
N GLN A 1007 -11.73 -14.49 -9.51
CA GLN A 1007 -11.57 -15.84 -8.98
C GLN A 1007 -12.82 -16.33 -8.25
N VAL A 1008 -13.47 -15.47 -7.44
CA VAL A 1008 -14.75 -15.80 -6.77
C VAL A 1008 -15.82 -16.22 -7.78
N ARG A 1009 -15.91 -15.54 -8.94
CA ARG A 1009 -16.86 -15.89 -10.01
C ARG A 1009 -16.53 -17.27 -10.60
N ARG A 1010 -15.26 -17.56 -10.91
CA ARG A 1010 -14.81 -18.86 -11.42
C ARG A 1010 -15.11 -19.99 -10.44
N LEU A 1011 -14.78 -19.78 -9.17
CA LEU A 1011 -15.08 -20.72 -8.08
C LEU A 1011 -16.58 -21.00 -7.95
N ARG A 1012 -17.43 -19.96 -7.96
CA ARG A 1012 -18.89 -20.14 -7.88
C ARG A 1012 -19.48 -20.89 -9.08
N ALA A 1013 -18.89 -20.73 -10.26
CA ALA A 1013 -19.36 -21.41 -11.47
C ALA A 1013 -19.02 -22.91 -11.46
N THR A 1014 -17.88 -23.28 -10.88
CA THR A 1014 -17.36 -24.66 -10.93
C THR A 1014 -17.71 -25.49 -9.70
N LEU A 1015 -17.74 -24.88 -8.50
CA LEU A 1015 -17.96 -25.60 -7.25
C LEU A 1015 -19.44 -25.97 -7.04
N ARG A 1016 -19.66 -27.03 -6.25
CA ARG A 1016 -21.02 -27.51 -5.90
C ARG A 1016 -21.83 -26.43 -5.19
N LYS A 1017 -23.13 -26.37 -5.46
CA LYS A 1017 -24.05 -25.46 -4.76
C LYS A 1017 -24.05 -25.78 -3.26
N GLY A 1018 -23.87 -24.76 -2.43
CA GLY A 1018 -23.83 -24.88 -0.97
C GLY A 1018 -22.47 -24.57 -0.35
N VAL A 1019 -21.39 -24.65 -1.14
CA VAL A 1019 -20.05 -24.21 -0.72
C VAL A 1019 -20.03 -22.69 -0.57
N GLY A 1020 -19.53 -22.18 0.55
CA GLY A 1020 -19.41 -20.75 0.78
C GLY A 1020 -18.27 -20.16 -0.04
N VAL A 1021 -18.55 -19.35 -1.07
CA VAL A 1021 -17.52 -18.70 -1.92
C VAL A 1021 -17.62 -17.18 -1.91
N GLY A 1022 -16.51 -16.49 -1.70
CA GLY A 1022 -16.48 -15.03 -1.54
C GLY A 1022 -15.09 -14.47 -1.25
N THR A 1023 -15.01 -13.14 -1.18
CA THR A 1023 -13.79 -12.42 -0.79
C THR A 1023 -13.57 -12.45 0.71
N VAL A 1024 -12.35 -12.13 1.14
CA VAL A 1024 -11.98 -12.03 2.56
C VAL A 1024 -12.93 -11.10 3.32
N ASP A 1025 -13.24 -9.95 2.72
CA ASP A 1025 -14.12 -8.91 3.27
C ASP A 1025 -15.55 -9.43 3.51
N LYS A 1026 -16.09 -10.23 2.58
CA LYS A 1026 -17.44 -10.81 2.67
C LYS A 1026 -17.57 -11.81 3.83
N PHE A 1027 -16.50 -12.51 4.17
CA PHE A 1027 -16.48 -13.55 5.20
C PHE A 1027 -16.03 -13.06 6.57
N GLN A 1028 -15.87 -11.76 6.78
CA GLN A 1028 -15.65 -11.22 8.10
C GLN A 1028 -16.80 -11.66 9.05
N GLY A 1029 -16.43 -12.10 10.24
CA GLY A 1029 -17.34 -12.73 11.22
C GLY A 1029 -17.79 -14.18 10.93
N GLN A 1030 -17.68 -14.70 9.70
CA GLN A 1030 -18.10 -16.07 9.37
C GLN A 1030 -17.02 -17.12 9.72
N GLN A 1031 -17.37 -18.42 9.68
CA GLN A 1031 -16.45 -19.53 9.98
C GLN A 1031 -16.95 -20.84 9.32
N ALA A 1032 -16.04 -21.79 9.08
CA ALA A 1032 -16.36 -23.13 8.56
C ALA A 1032 -15.36 -24.19 9.09
N PRO A 1033 -15.75 -25.48 9.17
CA PRO A 1033 -14.83 -26.57 9.49
C PRO A 1033 -13.56 -26.58 8.63
N ILE A 1034 -13.72 -26.41 7.31
CA ILE A 1034 -12.64 -26.48 6.32
C ILE A 1034 -12.65 -25.20 5.47
N VAL A 1035 -11.49 -24.55 5.36
CA VAL A 1035 -11.33 -23.32 4.56
C VAL A 1035 -10.24 -23.49 3.53
N PHE A 1036 -10.50 -23.02 2.30
CA PHE A 1036 -9.51 -22.88 1.24
C PHE A 1036 -9.25 -21.40 1.00
N PHE A 1037 -7.97 -21.03 0.90
CA PHE A 1037 -7.53 -19.71 0.47
C PHE A 1037 -6.81 -19.83 -0.88
N SER A 1038 -7.49 -19.39 -1.95
CA SER A 1038 -7.02 -19.42 -3.34
C SER A 1038 -6.40 -18.06 -3.68
N MET A 1039 -5.13 -18.03 -4.06
CA MET A 1039 -4.43 -16.78 -4.37
C MET A 1039 -4.59 -16.33 -5.83
N ALA A 1040 -4.88 -17.25 -6.75
CA ALA A 1040 -5.16 -17.05 -8.19
C ALA A 1040 -4.04 -16.45 -9.05
N THR A 1041 -3.14 -15.66 -8.47
CA THR A 1041 -2.03 -15.00 -9.16
C THR A 1041 -0.86 -15.95 -9.33
N SER A 1042 -0.20 -15.93 -10.51
CA SER A 1042 0.91 -16.85 -10.80
C SER A 1042 2.23 -16.43 -10.17
N SER A 1043 2.54 -15.13 -10.11
CA SER A 1043 3.79 -14.61 -9.58
C SER A 1043 3.59 -13.20 -9.02
N GLY A 1044 4.58 -12.69 -8.28
CA GLY A 1044 4.54 -11.31 -7.80
C GLY A 1044 4.43 -10.28 -8.94
N GLU A 1045 5.06 -10.55 -10.09
CA GLU A 1045 5.03 -9.70 -11.29
C GLU A 1045 3.65 -9.70 -11.98
N ASP A 1046 2.85 -10.76 -11.80
CA ASP A 1046 1.51 -10.89 -12.41
C ASP A 1046 0.42 -10.21 -11.58
N ALA A 1047 0.71 -9.79 -10.35
CA ALA A 1047 -0.27 -9.19 -9.45
C ALA A 1047 -0.87 -7.90 -10.07
N PRO A 1048 -2.20 -7.79 -10.21
CA PRO A 1048 -2.85 -6.62 -10.79
C PRO A 1048 -2.82 -5.39 -9.87
N HIS A 1049 -2.64 -5.62 -8.56
CA HIS A 1049 -2.47 -4.60 -7.54
C HIS A 1049 -1.07 -4.74 -6.91
N ASN A 1050 -0.69 -3.81 -6.03
CA ASN A 1050 0.59 -3.92 -5.31
C ASN A 1050 0.71 -5.24 -4.53
N LEU A 1051 1.94 -5.70 -4.29
CA LEU A 1051 2.20 -6.91 -3.50
C LEU A 1051 1.55 -6.83 -2.11
N ALA A 1052 1.48 -5.62 -1.55
CA ALA A 1052 0.84 -5.36 -0.27
C ALA A 1052 -0.63 -5.82 -0.21
N PHE A 1053 -1.39 -5.72 -1.31
CA PHE A 1053 -2.76 -6.20 -1.37
C PHE A 1053 -2.85 -7.73 -1.31
N LEU A 1054 -2.07 -8.43 -2.15
CA LEU A 1054 -2.13 -9.89 -2.28
C LEU A 1054 -1.55 -10.60 -1.05
N PHE A 1055 -0.44 -10.10 -0.52
CA PHE A 1055 0.27 -10.68 0.62
C PHE A 1055 -0.12 -10.07 1.97
N SER A 1056 -1.17 -9.24 2.02
CA SER A 1056 -1.65 -8.59 3.25
C SER A 1056 -1.75 -9.59 4.41
N ARG A 1057 -0.95 -9.35 5.47
CA ARG A 1057 -0.96 -10.16 6.69
C ARG A 1057 -2.33 -10.17 7.35
N ASN A 1058 -3.06 -9.06 7.27
CA ASN A 1058 -4.42 -8.92 7.79
C ASN A 1058 -5.41 -9.77 6.98
N ARG A 1059 -5.28 -9.84 5.63
CA ARG A 1059 -6.09 -10.75 4.79
C ARG A 1059 -5.75 -12.21 5.05
N LEU A 1060 -4.47 -12.55 5.18
CA LEU A 1060 -4.02 -13.90 5.52
C LEU A 1060 -4.57 -14.33 6.89
N ASN A 1061 -4.45 -13.47 7.90
CA ASN A 1061 -5.02 -13.64 9.24
C ASN A 1061 -6.52 -13.91 9.14
N VAL A 1062 -7.27 -13.06 8.44
CA VAL A 1062 -8.72 -13.22 8.31
C VAL A 1062 -9.09 -14.48 7.55
N ALA A 1063 -8.41 -14.83 6.44
CA ALA A 1063 -8.71 -15.99 5.62
C ALA A 1063 -8.47 -17.31 6.36
N ILE A 1064 -7.27 -17.49 6.93
CA ILE A 1064 -6.90 -18.73 7.63
C ILE A 1064 -7.68 -18.88 8.94
N SER A 1065 -7.92 -17.80 9.68
CA SER A 1065 -8.69 -17.84 10.94
C SER A 1065 -10.22 -18.03 10.77
N ARG A 1066 -10.71 -18.23 9.54
CA ARG A 1066 -12.08 -18.72 9.31
C ARG A 1066 -12.20 -20.23 9.54
N ALA A 1067 -11.09 -20.97 9.49
CA ALA A 1067 -11.08 -22.40 9.69
C ALA A 1067 -11.30 -22.75 11.15
N GLN A 1068 -12.18 -23.71 11.40
CA GLN A 1068 -12.28 -24.34 12.72
C GLN A 1068 -11.26 -25.47 12.86
N CYS A 1069 -11.07 -26.30 11.82
CA CYS A 1069 -10.21 -27.49 11.89
C CYS A 1069 -9.05 -27.49 10.89
N LEU A 1070 -9.35 -27.22 9.61
CA LEU A 1070 -8.39 -27.31 8.51
C LEU A 1070 -8.41 -26.06 7.63
N ALA A 1071 -7.22 -25.55 7.31
CA ALA A 1071 -7.02 -24.47 6.35
C ALA A 1071 -6.07 -24.91 5.23
N PHE A 1072 -6.47 -24.69 3.98
CA PHE A 1072 -5.68 -24.97 2.79
C PHE A 1072 -5.24 -23.66 2.15
N LEU A 1073 -3.93 -23.46 1.99
CA LEU A 1073 -3.38 -22.45 1.11
C LEU A 1073 -3.20 -23.08 -0.28
N VAL A 1074 -3.87 -22.54 -1.29
CA VAL A 1074 -3.77 -22.96 -2.69
C VAL A 1074 -3.18 -21.81 -3.48
N CYS A 1075 -1.95 -21.97 -3.96
CA CYS A 1075 -1.27 -20.94 -4.72
C CYS A 1075 -0.15 -21.48 -5.61
N SER A 1076 0.24 -20.69 -6.61
CA SER A 1076 1.48 -20.90 -7.37
C SER A 1076 2.71 -20.83 -6.45
N PRO A 1077 3.66 -21.79 -6.55
CA PRO A 1077 4.93 -21.73 -5.83
C PRO A 1077 5.74 -20.46 -6.11
N ARG A 1078 5.63 -19.89 -7.31
CA ARG A 1078 6.33 -18.66 -7.70
C ARG A 1078 5.90 -17.43 -6.90
N LEU A 1079 4.76 -17.47 -6.19
CA LEU A 1079 4.38 -16.40 -5.25
C LEU A 1079 5.27 -16.35 -4.01
N LEU A 1080 5.81 -17.50 -3.60
CA LEU A 1080 6.73 -17.60 -2.46
C LEU A 1080 8.16 -17.13 -2.82
N GLU A 1081 8.34 -16.77 -4.09
CA GLU A 1081 9.59 -16.32 -4.72
C GLU A 1081 9.50 -14.86 -5.17
N ALA A 1082 8.43 -14.16 -4.78
CA ALA A 1082 8.22 -12.76 -5.13
C ALA A 1082 9.43 -11.91 -4.72
N ARG A 1083 9.89 -11.08 -5.66
CA ARG A 1083 10.86 -10.03 -5.36
C ARG A 1083 10.16 -8.97 -4.52
N CYS A 1084 10.82 -8.55 -3.45
CA CYS A 1084 10.33 -7.49 -2.56
C CYS A 1084 11.22 -6.26 -2.78
N ASP A 1085 10.62 -5.08 -2.88
CA ASP A 1085 11.34 -3.82 -3.05
C ASP A 1085 11.36 -2.99 -1.74
N SER A 1086 10.61 -3.40 -0.71
CA SER A 1086 10.64 -2.83 0.64
C SER A 1086 10.68 -3.88 1.76
N ILE A 1087 11.04 -3.48 2.99
CA ILE A 1087 11.01 -4.38 4.15
C ILE A 1087 9.58 -4.84 4.44
N GLU A 1088 8.61 -3.93 4.35
CA GLU A 1088 7.20 -4.22 4.57
C GLU A 1088 6.72 -5.31 3.59
N GLU A 1089 7.07 -5.23 2.30
CA GLU A 1089 6.77 -6.29 1.35
C GLU A 1089 7.43 -7.62 1.72
N MET A 1090 8.68 -7.58 2.18
CA MET A 1090 9.40 -8.76 2.66
C MET A 1090 8.70 -9.40 3.87
N GLU A 1091 8.17 -8.61 4.80
CA GLU A 1091 7.39 -9.11 5.93
C GLU A 1091 6.10 -9.82 5.50
N LEU A 1092 5.43 -9.25 4.49
CA LEU A 1092 4.20 -9.81 3.93
C LEU A 1092 4.47 -11.15 3.20
N VAL A 1093 5.49 -11.21 2.35
CA VAL A 1093 5.88 -12.45 1.66
C VAL A 1093 6.42 -13.49 2.64
N ASN A 1094 7.13 -13.07 3.69
CA ASN A 1094 7.61 -13.93 4.76
C ASN A 1094 6.47 -14.66 5.48
N ALA A 1095 5.34 -13.99 5.74
CA ALA A 1095 4.19 -14.63 6.37
C ALA A 1095 3.67 -15.82 5.53
N LEU A 1096 3.64 -15.69 4.21
CA LEU A 1096 3.28 -16.78 3.30
C LEU A 1096 4.35 -17.89 3.27
N CYS A 1097 5.64 -17.51 3.22
CA CYS A 1097 6.75 -18.46 3.30
C CYS A 1097 6.71 -19.28 4.59
N ARG A 1098 6.44 -18.62 5.72
CA ARG A 1098 6.32 -19.26 7.03
C ARG A 1098 5.11 -20.18 7.09
N LEU A 1099 3.98 -19.83 6.45
CA LEU A 1099 2.82 -20.70 6.34
C LEU A 1099 3.16 -21.99 5.59
N ALA A 1100 3.85 -21.87 4.46
CA ALA A 1100 4.31 -23.03 3.70
C ALA A 1100 5.27 -23.92 4.53
N GLU A 1101 6.27 -23.33 5.20
CA GLU A 1101 7.17 -24.06 6.11
C GLU A 1101 6.40 -24.75 7.25
N TYR A 1102 5.40 -24.08 7.84
CA TYR A 1102 4.58 -24.62 8.91
C TYR A 1102 3.75 -25.81 8.42
N ALA A 1103 3.17 -25.72 7.21
CA ALA A 1103 2.42 -26.80 6.58
C ALA A 1103 3.33 -28.00 6.23
N GLU A 1104 4.56 -27.77 5.79
CA GLU A 1104 5.56 -28.80 5.48
C GLU A 1104 6.06 -29.53 6.75
N SER A 1105 6.16 -28.81 7.87
CA SER A 1105 6.62 -29.36 9.15
C SER A 1105 5.53 -30.04 9.98
N SER A 1106 4.26 -29.76 9.68
CA SER A 1106 3.12 -30.37 10.39
C SER A 1106 3.06 -31.87 10.05
N PRO A 1107 2.91 -32.77 11.05
CA PRO A 1107 2.77 -34.20 10.79
C PRO A 1107 1.45 -34.48 10.06
N GLY A 1108 1.46 -34.40 8.74
CA GLY A 1108 0.44 -34.99 7.88
C GLY A 1108 0.77 -36.47 7.70
N LEU A 1109 -0.19 -37.35 8.04
CA LEU A 1109 -0.18 -38.75 7.63
C LEU A 1109 0.30 -38.85 6.18
N GLY A 1110 1.37 -39.61 5.96
CA GLY A 1110 2.07 -39.65 4.68
C GLY A 1110 1.19 -40.08 3.51
N SER A 1111 1.59 -39.60 2.33
CA SER A 1111 1.28 -40.13 0.98
C SER A 1111 -0.17 -40.42 0.64
#